data_AF-A0AAW0R2R7-F1
#
_entry.id   AF-A0AAW0R2R7-F1
#
_cell.length_a   1.000
_cell.length_b   1.000
_cell.length_c   1.000
_cell.angle_alpha   90.00
_cell.angle_beta   90.00
_cell.angle_gamma   90.00
#
_symmetry.space_group_name_H-M   'P 1'
#
loop_
_entity.id
_entity.type
_entity.pdbx_description
1 polymer ?
#
loop_
_entity_poly.entity_id
_entity_poly.type
_entity_poly.pdbx_seq_one_letter_code
_entity_poly.pdbx_strand_id
1 'polypeptide(L)'
;MGNIINITQRPLDNHHNILGSITPTEFTSTMLKGFGSAEQTIYGALSSSTDMAVMMPSITGDKVIFRNETYSLTFSDFFLALGVVAQPSSFEYFLDHAEVLNQAISLLSQVSAQLAKRDLTTPASYSVHGTGHYTELRLRVNSLSMYWMLAIISLLILLTVTLSFVPHRGFISRDPGSVGSLAAILAPNPEFCGVLQHSKTPNLPELKSLLAKNSYATTIETSGQRIKFKIQTESHKSEEREDGSARREALTADQALFKWWQPWFLKVSSRVSLVGILVAIVIVLGVLGKLSKENDGLISATNEGYAIHLTSYTPALLMLIIRSLIESIGSWYRIILPYYELRHHPLRARHSLFINPLSQPIIQSFLQSISKSYWAITTTSLASLLAPWLVIVAGGLYSAQPVVSQVTVNLTRTSHFNSSFYANPNSMSLSGPYMGVQNTINMIQSLNMSFPLWTQHDLALEQLKVHPQDMDTSAGGNLTARVTAVRALMDCTEIMPSNLNMKFPDDSSQGWSQALVSWNNDPMAQRCPASNLTIPLPPQPYMSIGNITWLPYEKGQPDDCPVLMATYGLLNKTSPSGGIHVLACRVPVEQVEVEATFSLPEYSILNVISDDATVKPFTKLGNVHAYAHDFWALGNSLLIAEDLHSVQGPYGFGFESTTGNAYFDYTFRMIFALYPTLLSPDDLAPDLASADTSSHKITEALSRMTAMIHAQYINKAGRDVANNNLSETGHPLSGTIHQREFRVQQDAQSGYILQVLLITIALCITVSLISMSTKELLPFNPCSIATSASLLAGSQMLRGVPSGAEFLKKDSDIAGVGIFRSSHFSMGWWRDNRARPRFGIDVGTCSDLK
;
A
#
# COMPACT_ATOMS: atom_id res chain seq x y z
N MET A 1 -11.68 45.24 -4.50
CA MET A 1 -11.62 46.17 -5.67
C MET A 1 -11.48 45.31 -6.91
N GLY A 2 -12.62 44.99 -7.53
CA GLY A 2 -12.66 44.26 -8.80
C GLY A 2 -13.01 45.25 -9.92
N ASN A 3 -12.21 45.27 -10.98
CA ASN A 3 -12.55 45.97 -12.22
C ASN A 3 -12.84 44.91 -13.28
N ILE A 4 -14.13 44.71 -13.52
CA ILE A 4 -14.68 43.97 -14.65
C ILE A 4 -14.69 44.94 -15.83
N ILE A 5 -13.91 44.66 -16.89
CA ILE A 5 -13.96 45.42 -18.14
C ILE A 5 -15.05 44.79 -19.00
N ASN A 6 -16.19 45.47 -19.09
CA ASN A 6 -17.28 45.18 -20.00
C ASN A 6 -16.89 45.60 -21.43
N ILE A 7 -16.79 44.66 -22.36
CA ILE A 7 -16.64 44.98 -23.78
C ILE A 7 -18.04 44.97 -24.41
N THR A 8 -18.56 46.18 -24.65
CA THR A 8 -19.82 46.41 -25.35
C THR A 8 -19.69 46.11 -26.85
N GLN A 9 -20.51 45.21 -27.37
CA GLN A 9 -20.74 45.05 -28.82
C GLN A 9 -21.38 46.33 -29.38
N ARG A 10 -20.76 46.93 -30.41
CA ARG A 10 -21.43 47.88 -31.31
C ARG A 10 -21.79 47.16 -32.62
N PRO A 11 -23.01 47.30 -33.15
CA PRO A 11 -23.32 46.87 -34.50
C PRO A 11 -22.79 47.91 -35.50
N LEU A 12 -22.19 47.46 -36.59
CA LEU A 12 -21.88 48.29 -37.76
C LEU A 12 -22.93 48.00 -38.83
N ASP A 13 -23.72 49.04 -39.12
CA ASP A 13 -24.77 49.06 -40.13
C ASP A 13 -24.23 48.91 -41.57
N ASN A 14 -25.06 48.27 -42.39
CA ASN A 14 -25.17 48.31 -43.86
C ASN A 14 -24.19 49.21 -44.64
N HIS A 15 -23.40 48.59 -45.53
CA HIS A 15 -23.29 49.04 -46.93
C HIS A 15 -22.81 47.93 -47.88
N HIS A 16 -23.54 47.77 -48.97
CA HIS A 16 -23.18 46.99 -50.16
C HIS A 16 -21.91 47.52 -50.86
N ASN A 17 -21.21 46.60 -51.52
CA ASN A 17 -20.18 46.80 -52.56
C ASN A 17 -18.85 47.41 -52.12
N ILE A 18 -17.83 46.59 -51.79
CA ILE A 18 -16.45 46.73 -52.31
C ILE A 18 -15.80 45.33 -52.38
N LEU A 19 -15.75 44.74 -53.58
CA LEU A 19 -14.75 43.72 -53.95
C LEU A 19 -13.43 44.48 -54.16
N GLY A 20 -12.61 44.54 -53.12
CA GLY A 20 -11.27 45.13 -53.15
C GLY A 20 -10.36 44.25 -52.31
N SER A 21 -9.21 43.87 -52.88
CA SER A 21 -8.20 43.02 -52.28
C SER A 21 -7.82 43.49 -50.86
N ILE A 22 -8.26 42.77 -49.84
CA ILE A 22 -7.73 42.94 -48.48
C ILE A 22 -6.50 42.05 -48.40
N THR A 23 -5.32 42.66 -48.31
CA THR A 23 -4.07 41.93 -48.07
C THR A 23 -4.03 41.41 -46.63
N PRO A 24 -3.33 40.29 -46.35
CA PRO A 24 -3.33 39.62 -45.04
C PRO A 24 -2.88 40.51 -43.87
N THR A 25 -2.19 41.61 -44.16
CA THR A 25 -1.68 42.59 -43.20
C THR A 25 -2.77 43.42 -42.53
N GLU A 26 -3.91 43.65 -43.20
CA GLU A 26 -4.97 44.51 -42.62
C GLU A 26 -5.85 43.77 -41.61
N PHE A 27 -6.09 42.47 -41.81
CA PHE A 27 -6.92 41.67 -40.90
C PHE A 27 -6.24 41.43 -39.53
N THR A 28 -4.92 41.19 -39.52
CA THR A 28 -4.14 41.10 -38.27
C THR A 28 -3.98 42.46 -37.58
N SER A 29 -3.82 43.55 -38.33
CA SER A 29 -3.66 44.90 -37.75
C SER A 29 -4.88 45.40 -36.97
N THR A 30 -6.08 44.90 -37.28
CA THR A 30 -7.32 45.45 -36.73
C THR A 30 -7.71 44.83 -35.38
N MET A 31 -7.32 43.58 -35.12
CA MET A 31 -7.45 42.95 -33.79
C MET A 31 -6.33 43.35 -32.81
N LEU A 32 -5.17 43.79 -33.30
CA LEU A 32 -3.96 44.00 -32.49
C LEU A 32 -3.64 45.48 -32.15
N LYS A 33 -4.44 46.44 -32.63
CA LYS A 33 -4.23 47.91 -32.45
C LYS A 33 -4.27 48.46 -31.02
N GLY A 34 -4.37 47.60 -29.99
CA GLY A 34 -4.41 48.00 -28.57
C GLY A 34 -3.08 47.94 -27.81
N PHE A 35 -2.00 47.38 -28.39
CA PHE A 35 -0.78 47.04 -27.64
C PHE A 35 0.52 47.40 -28.38
N GLY A 36 0.78 48.69 -28.60
CA GLY A 36 1.84 49.22 -29.48
C GLY A 36 3.33 48.97 -29.12
N SER A 37 3.66 48.19 -28.08
CA SER A 37 5.06 47.74 -27.86
C SER A 37 5.20 46.23 -27.70
N ALA A 38 4.14 45.52 -27.31
CA ALA A 38 4.07 44.08 -27.40
C ALA A 38 3.84 43.62 -28.85
N GLU A 39 3.40 44.53 -29.73
CA GLU A 39 3.17 44.30 -31.16
C GLU A 39 4.41 43.73 -31.86
N GLN A 40 5.60 44.33 -31.76
CA GLN A 40 6.81 43.80 -32.41
C GLN A 40 7.34 42.51 -31.77
N THR A 41 7.20 42.35 -30.46
CA THR A 41 7.70 41.15 -29.75
C THR A 41 6.79 39.97 -29.96
N ILE A 42 5.46 40.18 -30.00
CA ILE A 42 4.47 39.15 -30.28
C ILE A 42 4.45 38.84 -31.78
N TYR A 43 4.59 39.83 -32.67
CA TYR A 43 4.75 39.56 -34.11
C TYR A 43 6.11 38.94 -34.43
N GLY A 44 7.16 39.22 -33.66
CA GLY A 44 8.48 38.58 -33.76
C GLY A 44 8.53 37.18 -33.14
N ALA A 45 7.77 36.95 -32.07
CA ALA A 45 7.59 35.63 -31.44
C ALA A 45 6.62 34.77 -32.26
N LEU A 46 5.56 35.36 -32.81
CA LEU A 46 4.71 34.73 -33.80
C LEU A 46 5.47 34.54 -35.09
N SER A 47 6.26 35.50 -35.59
CA SER A 47 7.08 35.33 -36.80
C SER A 47 8.11 34.24 -36.60
N SER A 48 8.78 34.15 -35.44
CA SER A 48 9.74 33.08 -35.13
C SER A 48 9.07 31.73 -34.84
N SER A 49 7.84 31.72 -34.31
CA SER A 49 7.02 30.51 -34.17
C SER A 49 6.33 30.10 -35.48
N THR A 50 6.06 31.04 -36.38
CA THR A 50 5.70 30.79 -37.77
C THR A 50 6.94 30.56 -38.58
N ASP A 51 8.15 30.92 -38.13
CA ASP A 51 9.43 30.54 -38.74
C ASP A 51 9.76 29.07 -38.42
N MET A 52 9.09 28.47 -37.43
CA MET A 52 8.95 27.01 -37.37
C MET A 52 8.10 26.44 -38.52
N ALA A 53 7.31 27.28 -39.21
CA ALA A 53 6.55 26.97 -40.42
C ALA A 53 7.14 27.66 -41.68
N VAL A 54 8.03 28.65 -41.56
CA VAL A 54 8.71 29.33 -42.68
C VAL A 54 9.82 28.43 -43.14
N MET A 55 9.46 27.46 -43.97
CA MET A 55 10.06 27.21 -45.28
C MET A 55 9.51 25.88 -45.80
N MET A 56 8.29 25.92 -46.32
CA MET A 56 7.85 24.93 -47.31
C MET A 56 7.16 25.61 -48.49
N PRO A 57 7.33 25.06 -49.70
CA PRO A 57 6.62 25.54 -50.88
C PRO A 57 5.12 25.43 -50.61
N SER A 58 4.37 26.41 -51.11
CA SER A 58 2.91 26.36 -51.16
C SER A 58 2.44 24.96 -51.58
N ILE A 59 1.68 24.31 -50.69
CA ILE A 59 1.12 22.99 -50.99
C ILE A 59 0.05 23.19 -52.06
N THR A 60 0.49 23.06 -53.31
CA THR A 60 -0.33 23.13 -54.52
C THR A 60 -0.97 21.75 -54.75
N GLY A 61 -1.70 21.25 -53.76
CA GLY A 61 -2.30 19.91 -53.79
C GLY A 61 -3.71 19.90 -54.37
N ASP A 62 -4.60 20.73 -53.82
CA ASP A 62 -5.98 20.77 -54.26
C ASP A 62 -6.19 21.85 -55.32
N LYS A 63 -6.52 21.38 -56.53
CA LYS A 63 -7.01 22.21 -57.61
C LYS A 63 -8.52 22.36 -57.46
N VAL A 64 -8.98 23.54 -57.08
CA VAL A 64 -10.42 23.83 -57.08
C VAL A 64 -10.80 24.27 -58.49
N ILE A 65 -11.79 23.60 -59.07
CA ILE A 65 -12.34 24.00 -60.36
C ILE A 65 -13.38 25.09 -60.11
N PHE A 66 -13.02 26.33 -60.41
CA PHE A 66 -13.96 27.45 -60.37
C PHE A 66 -14.17 27.96 -61.79
N ARG A 67 -15.41 28.02 -62.26
CA ARG A 67 -15.75 28.42 -63.64
C ARG A 67 -14.92 27.73 -64.73
N ASN A 68 -14.74 26.41 -64.63
CA ASN A 68 -14.00 25.58 -65.60
C ASN A 68 -12.48 25.84 -65.67
N GLU A 69 -11.91 26.65 -64.78
CA GLU A 69 -10.48 26.80 -64.60
C GLU A 69 -10.04 26.17 -63.27
N THR A 70 -8.92 25.45 -63.29
CA THR A 70 -8.29 24.88 -62.08
C THR A 70 -7.41 25.91 -61.41
N TYR A 71 -7.76 26.31 -60.19
CA TYR A 71 -6.95 27.17 -59.34
C TYR A 71 -6.21 26.33 -58.29
N SER A 72 -4.91 26.55 -58.13
CA SER A 72 -4.13 25.94 -57.04
C SER A 72 -4.43 26.68 -55.74
N LEU A 73 -4.91 25.98 -54.72
CA LEU A 73 -5.06 26.55 -53.39
C LEU A 73 -3.69 26.77 -52.74
N THR A 74 -3.54 27.93 -52.09
CA THR A 74 -2.38 28.24 -51.25
C THR A 74 -2.89 28.69 -49.89
N PHE A 75 -2.53 27.96 -48.84
CA PHE A 75 -2.88 28.31 -47.46
C PHE A 75 -1.74 29.10 -46.83
N SER A 76 -2.07 30.06 -45.97
CA SER A 76 -1.07 30.66 -45.08
C SER A 76 -0.75 29.71 -43.91
N ASP A 77 0.41 29.91 -43.30
CA ASP A 77 0.92 29.07 -42.20
C ASP A 77 -0.07 28.96 -41.02
N PHE A 78 -0.84 30.01 -40.77
CA PHE A 78 -1.91 30.00 -39.77
C PHE A 78 -3.03 29.01 -40.12
N PHE A 79 -3.50 28.98 -41.37
CA PHE A 79 -4.54 28.04 -41.79
C PHE A 79 -4.01 26.60 -41.87
N LEU A 80 -2.72 26.43 -42.17
CA LEU A 80 -2.04 25.15 -42.06
C LEU A 80 -2.01 24.67 -40.60
N ALA A 81 -1.59 25.52 -39.65
CA ALA A 81 -1.61 25.21 -38.22
C ALA A 81 -3.03 24.93 -37.70
N LEU A 82 -4.02 25.68 -38.17
CA LEU A 82 -5.43 25.45 -37.84
C LEU A 82 -5.91 24.09 -38.38
N GLY A 83 -5.49 23.71 -39.59
CA GLY A 83 -5.77 22.39 -40.16
C GLY A 83 -5.15 21.23 -39.37
N VAL A 84 -4.00 21.44 -38.74
CA VAL A 84 -3.37 20.44 -37.85
C VAL A 84 -4.21 20.19 -36.60
N VAL A 85 -4.79 21.25 -36.02
CA VAL A 85 -5.59 21.17 -34.80
C VAL A 85 -7.01 20.69 -35.08
N ALA A 86 -7.63 21.19 -36.15
CA ALA A 86 -9.01 20.88 -36.49
C ALA A 86 -9.19 19.56 -37.25
N GLN A 87 -8.13 19.04 -37.87
CA GLN A 87 -8.15 17.84 -38.74
C GLN A 87 -9.40 17.74 -39.62
N PRO A 88 -9.71 18.76 -40.42
CA PRO A 88 -10.97 18.82 -41.13
C PRO A 88 -11.04 17.77 -42.24
N SER A 89 -12.23 17.17 -42.41
CA SER A 89 -12.50 16.18 -43.45
C SER A 89 -12.62 16.78 -44.86
N SER A 90 -12.81 18.10 -44.99
CA SER A 90 -12.91 18.81 -46.26
C SER A 90 -12.55 20.29 -46.12
N PHE A 91 -12.17 20.93 -47.23
CA PHE A 91 -11.86 22.37 -47.28
C PHE A 91 -13.05 23.27 -46.89
N GLU A 92 -14.29 22.79 -47.08
CA GLU A 92 -15.50 23.52 -46.69
C GLU A 92 -15.53 23.88 -45.20
N TYR A 93 -14.81 23.13 -44.36
CA TYR A 93 -14.63 23.45 -42.94
C TYR A 93 -14.03 24.84 -42.71
N PHE A 94 -13.09 25.27 -43.56
CA PHE A 94 -12.44 26.58 -43.42
C PHE A 94 -13.29 27.74 -43.95
N LEU A 95 -14.41 27.46 -44.62
CA LEU A 95 -15.34 28.47 -45.11
C LEU A 95 -16.39 28.87 -44.05
N ASP A 96 -16.55 28.06 -42.99
CA ASP A 96 -17.43 28.39 -41.87
C ASP A 96 -16.75 29.34 -40.87
N HIS A 97 -17.24 30.58 -40.80
CA HIS A 97 -16.72 31.62 -39.93
C HIS A 97 -16.75 31.23 -38.44
N ALA A 98 -17.82 30.58 -37.96
CA ALA A 98 -17.98 30.29 -36.53
C ALA A 98 -16.97 29.22 -36.09
N GLU A 99 -16.77 28.23 -36.95
CA GLU A 99 -15.91 27.08 -36.67
C GLU A 99 -14.42 27.46 -36.72
N VAL A 100 -14.02 28.24 -37.72
CA VAL A 100 -12.67 28.81 -37.82
C VAL A 100 -12.35 29.69 -36.62
N LEU A 101 -13.29 30.54 -36.17
CA LEU A 101 -13.07 31.43 -35.04
C LEU A 101 -12.86 30.64 -33.73
N ASN A 102 -13.70 29.64 -33.45
CA ASN A 102 -13.58 28.82 -32.24
C ASN A 102 -12.25 28.06 -32.21
N GLN A 103 -11.84 27.48 -33.33
CA GLN A 103 -10.57 26.77 -33.44
C GLN A 103 -9.37 27.72 -33.38
N ALA A 104 -9.47 28.91 -33.97
CA ALA A 104 -8.43 29.93 -33.90
C ALA A 104 -8.20 30.40 -32.45
N ILE A 105 -9.26 30.60 -31.67
CA ILE A 105 -9.17 30.96 -30.25
C ILE A 105 -8.50 29.83 -29.46
N SER A 106 -8.90 28.58 -29.71
CA SER A 106 -8.30 27.39 -29.09
C SER A 106 -6.80 27.30 -29.41
N LEU A 107 -6.43 27.37 -30.69
CA LEU A 107 -5.04 27.35 -31.14
C LEU A 107 -4.22 28.47 -30.50
N LEU A 108 -4.72 29.71 -30.51
CA LEU A 108 -4.03 30.85 -29.91
C LEU A 108 -3.83 30.67 -28.41
N SER A 109 -4.83 30.13 -27.70
CA SER A 109 -4.71 29.86 -26.26
C SER A 109 -3.63 28.82 -25.94
N GLN A 110 -3.51 27.77 -26.76
CA GLN A 110 -2.49 26.73 -26.59
C GLN A 110 -1.09 27.24 -26.92
N VAL A 111 -0.94 27.94 -28.06
CA VAL A 111 0.34 28.50 -28.50
C VAL A 111 0.82 29.58 -27.53
N SER A 112 -0.07 30.47 -27.07
CA SER A 112 0.30 31.52 -26.11
C SER A 112 0.74 30.94 -24.75
N ALA A 113 0.14 29.84 -24.28
CA ALA A 113 0.59 29.16 -23.08
C ALA A 113 2.01 28.56 -23.25
N GLN A 114 2.31 27.99 -24.43
CA GLN A 114 3.62 27.44 -24.75
C GLN A 114 4.69 28.53 -24.90
N LEU A 115 4.39 29.63 -25.60
CA LEU A 115 5.26 30.80 -25.69
C LEU A 115 5.50 31.42 -24.32
N ALA A 116 4.46 31.53 -23.49
CA ALA A 116 4.61 31.98 -22.11
C ALA A 116 5.55 31.07 -21.31
N LYS A 117 5.46 29.75 -21.49
CA LYS A 117 6.38 28.81 -20.85
C LYS A 117 7.82 28.99 -21.33
N ARG A 118 8.04 29.13 -22.64
CA ARG A 118 9.39 29.27 -23.22
C ARG A 118 10.04 30.62 -22.90
N ASP A 119 9.33 31.71 -23.18
CA ASP A 119 9.92 33.06 -23.22
C ASP A 119 9.66 33.86 -21.94
N LEU A 120 8.60 33.54 -21.17
CA LEU A 120 8.25 34.27 -19.96
C LEU A 120 8.66 33.56 -18.66
N THR A 121 9.07 32.29 -18.71
CA THR A 121 9.55 31.58 -17.51
C THR A 121 11.07 31.61 -17.41
N THR A 122 11.57 32.18 -16.32
CA THR A 122 12.97 32.02 -15.91
C THR A 122 13.05 30.95 -14.83
N PRO A 123 14.10 30.11 -14.81
CA PRO A 123 14.27 29.11 -13.77
C PRO A 123 14.41 29.80 -12.41
N ALA A 124 13.39 29.68 -11.57
CA ALA A 124 13.34 30.25 -10.24
C ALA A 124 12.99 29.15 -9.24
N SER A 125 13.85 28.92 -8.25
CA SER A 125 13.60 27.99 -7.15
C SER A 125 12.88 28.72 -6.01
N TYR A 126 11.55 28.82 -6.08
CA TYR A 126 10.72 29.32 -5.00
C TYR A 126 10.03 28.15 -4.28
N SER A 127 10.00 28.17 -2.95
CA SER A 127 9.30 27.16 -2.17
C SER A 127 7.79 27.38 -2.33
N VAL A 128 7.15 26.59 -3.18
CA VAL A 128 5.68 26.56 -3.28
C VAL A 128 5.13 25.63 -2.21
N HIS A 129 4.18 26.12 -1.42
CA HIS A 129 3.39 25.25 -0.55
C HIS A 129 2.40 24.45 -1.39
N GLY A 130 2.83 23.28 -1.86
CA GLY A 130 1.96 22.27 -2.43
C GLY A 130 1.34 21.40 -1.34
N THR A 131 0.09 20.98 -1.54
CA THR A 131 -0.55 19.95 -0.70
C THR A 131 -0.27 18.58 -1.29
N GLY A 132 0.64 17.83 -0.68
CA GLY A 132 0.84 16.41 -1.01
C GLY A 132 -0.13 15.53 -0.22
N HIS A 133 -0.86 14.65 -0.90
CA HIS A 133 -1.65 13.62 -0.24
C HIS A 133 -0.78 12.37 -0.04
N TYR A 134 -0.50 12.02 1.21
CA TYR A 134 0.25 10.81 1.57
C TYR A 134 -0.65 9.89 2.39
N THR A 135 -0.64 8.60 2.07
CA THR A 135 -1.32 7.59 2.87
C THR A 135 -0.40 7.17 4.01
N GLU A 136 -0.69 7.63 5.23
CA GLU A 136 0.04 7.25 6.44
C GLU A 136 -0.75 6.24 7.28
N LEU A 137 -0.06 5.25 7.83
CA LEU A 137 -0.62 4.39 8.87
C LEU A 137 -0.72 5.20 10.17
N ARG A 138 -1.95 5.57 10.55
CA ARG A 138 -2.22 6.31 11.79
C ARG A 138 -3.00 5.45 12.78
N LEU A 139 -2.57 5.48 14.04
CA LEU A 139 -3.26 4.80 15.12
C LEU A 139 -4.51 5.60 15.52
N ARG A 140 -5.65 5.26 14.92
CA ARG A 140 -6.93 5.91 15.24
C ARG A 140 -7.62 5.16 16.37
N VAL A 141 -7.91 5.85 17.46
CA VAL A 141 -8.70 5.29 18.55
C VAL A 141 -10.12 5.02 18.05
N ASN A 142 -10.59 3.78 18.19
CA ASN A 142 -11.98 3.44 17.89
C ASN A 142 -12.90 4.11 18.92
N SER A 143 -13.80 4.97 18.45
CA SER A 143 -14.70 5.74 19.30
C SER A 143 -15.58 4.84 20.17
N LEU A 144 -16.08 3.72 19.63
CA LEU A 144 -16.92 2.78 20.37
C LEU A 144 -16.18 2.17 21.57
N SER A 145 -14.93 1.72 21.35
CA SER A 145 -14.10 1.12 22.41
C SER A 145 -13.76 2.14 23.50
N MET A 146 -13.52 3.40 23.11
CA MET A 146 -13.27 4.50 24.06
C MET A 146 -14.49 4.74 24.96
N TYR A 147 -15.70 4.82 24.40
CA TYR A 147 -16.92 5.07 25.19
C TYR A 147 -17.21 3.92 26.16
N TRP A 148 -17.06 2.66 25.73
CA TRP A 148 -17.23 1.51 26.63
C TRP A 148 -16.20 1.50 27.76
N MET A 149 -14.93 1.80 27.47
CA MET A 149 -13.88 1.89 28.48
C MET A 149 -14.20 2.98 29.52
N LEU A 150 -14.61 4.16 29.06
CA LEU A 150 -14.98 5.27 29.94
C LEU A 150 -16.18 4.91 30.82
N ALA A 151 -17.21 4.28 30.25
CA ALA A 151 -18.40 3.87 30.97
C ALA A 151 -18.09 2.82 32.05
N ILE A 152 -17.31 1.79 31.72
CA ILE A 152 -16.94 0.73 32.67
C ILE A 152 -16.05 1.28 33.80
N ILE A 153 -15.05 2.11 33.48
CA ILE A 153 -14.18 2.72 34.50
C ILE A 153 -15.01 3.63 35.41
N SER A 154 -15.91 4.44 34.85
CA SER A 154 -16.79 5.31 35.63
C SER A 154 -17.71 4.50 36.56
N LEU A 155 -18.27 3.38 36.06
CA LEU A 155 -19.08 2.46 36.86
C LEU A 155 -18.27 1.79 37.98
N LEU A 156 -17.03 1.36 37.70
CA LEU A 156 -16.14 0.78 38.71
C LEU A 156 -15.78 1.81 39.78
N ILE A 157 -15.47 3.04 39.40
CA ILE A 157 -15.24 4.13 40.35
C ILE A 157 -16.49 4.34 41.21
N LEU A 158 -17.66 4.45 40.60
CA LEU A 158 -18.93 4.60 41.32
C LEU A 158 -19.15 3.46 42.32
N LEU A 159 -18.94 2.20 41.91
CA LEU A 159 -19.07 1.03 42.78
C LEU A 159 -18.04 1.05 43.94
N THR A 160 -16.80 1.44 43.68
CA THR A 160 -15.78 1.55 44.76
C THR A 160 -16.11 2.67 45.74
N VAL A 161 -16.65 3.79 45.25
CA VAL A 161 -17.10 4.92 46.07
C VAL A 161 -18.32 4.51 46.91
N THR A 162 -19.32 3.85 46.32
CA THR A 162 -20.48 3.35 47.08
C THR A 162 -20.08 2.34 48.13
N LEU A 163 -19.17 1.41 47.82
CA LEU A 163 -18.63 0.45 48.80
C LEU A 163 -17.87 1.15 49.94
N SER A 164 -17.20 2.27 49.67
CA SER A 164 -16.48 3.04 50.69
C SER A 164 -17.42 3.79 51.65
N PHE A 165 -18.65 4.11 51.20
CA PHE A 165 -19.68 4.72 52.04
C PHE A 165 -20.49 3.71 52.87
N VAL A 166 -20.41 2.41 52.56
CA VAL A 166 -21.04 1.37 53.40
C VAL A 166 -20.29 1.33 54.74
N PRO A 167 -20.98 1.49 55.89
CA PRO A 167 -20.33 1.58 57.19
C PRO A 167 -19.55 0.30 57.53
N HIS A 168 -18.21 0.40 57.50
CA HIS A 168 -17.29 -0.70 57.82
C HIS A 168 -17.09 -0.96 59.32
N ARG A 169 -17.70 -0.17 60.21
CA ARG A 169 -17.39 -0.19 61.65
C ARG A 169 -18.57 -0.73 62.45
N GLY A 170 -18.34 -1.79 63.25
CA GLY A 170 -19.18 -2.13 64.40
C GLY A 170 -19.82 -3.51 64.45
N PHE A 171 -19.70 -4.36 63.41
CA PHE A 171 -20.44 -5.63 63.34
C PHE A 171 -19.70 -6.86 63.89
N ILE A 172 -18.36 -6.86 63.90
CA ILE A 172 -17.55 -8.02 64.34
C ILE A 172 -16.33 -7.53 65.13
N SER A 173 -15.94 -8.25 66.19
CA SER A 173 -14.80 -7.89 67.05
C SER A 173 -13.43 -8.04 66.38
N ARG A 174 -13.30 -8.97 65.41
CA ARG A 174 -12.05 -9.32 64.70
C ARG A 174 -12.36 -9.88 63.31
N ASP A 175 -11.38 -9.85 62.40
CA ASP A 175 -11.48 -10.48 61.07
C ASP A 175 -11.71 -12.01 61.18
N PRO A 176 -12.85 -12.55 60.70
CA PRO A 176 -13.13 -13.99 60.71
C PRO A 176 -12.36 -14.77 59.62
N GLY A 177 -11.57 -14.11 58.78
CA GLY A 177 -10.87 -14.71 57.63
C GLY A 177 -9.79 -15.74 57.98
N SER A 178 -9.30 -15.76 59.22
CA SER A 178 -8.40 -16.83 59.71
C SER A 178 -9.13 -17.78 60.66
N VAL A 179 -8.80 -19.07 60.59
CA VAL A 179 -9.41 -20.11 61.44
C VAL A 179 -9.21 -19.83 62.93
N GLY A 180 -8.03 -19.32 63.31
CA GLY A 180 -7.71 -18.95 64.69
C GLY A 180 -8.52 -17.74 65.19
N SER A 181 -8.75 -16.75 64.33
CA SER A 181 -9.59 -15.60 64.69
C SER A 181 -11.06 -15.97 64.76
N LEU A 182 -11.54 -16.85 63.87
CA LEU A 182 -12.88 -17.42 63.96
C LEU A 182 -13.06 -18.22 65.26
N ALA A 183 -12.06 -19.02 65.67
CA ALA A 183 -12.08 -19.72 66.94
C ALA A 183 -12.15 -18.77 68.15
N ALA A 184 -11.44 -17.63 68.09
CA ALA A 184 -11.52 -16.59 69.13
C ALA A 184 -12.91 -15.95 69.24
N ILE A 185 -13.63 -15.79 68.13
CA ILE A 185 -15.01 -15.25 68.11
C ILE A 185 -16.03 -16.28 68.62
N LEU A 186 -15.81 -17.57 68.35
CA LEU A 186 -16.73 -18.66 68.73
C LEU A 186 -16.58 -19.09 70.20
N ALA A 187 -15.38 -18.99 70.78
CA ALA A 187 -15.13 -19.46 72.16
C ALA A 187 -16.01 -18.80 73.24
N PRO A 188 -16.33 -17.49 73.17
CA PRO A 188 -17.28 -16.85 74.09
C PRO A 188 -18.75 -17.28 73.92
N ASN A 189 -19.09 -18.03 72.87
CA ASN A 189 -20.46 -18.31 72.41
C ASN A 189 -20.84 -19.80 72.44
N PRO A 190 -21.05 -20.40 73.62
CA PRO A 190 -21.34 -21.82 73.75
C PRO A 190 -22.72 -22.23 73.23
N GLU A 191 -23.73 -21.35 73.27
CA GLU A 191 -25.08 -21.64 72.76
C GLU A 191 -25.09 -21.88 71.25
N PHE A 192 -24.43 -20.98 70.51
CA PHE A 192 -24.25 -21.11 69.07
C PHE A 192 -23.43 -22.34 68.69
N CYS A 193 -22.32 -22.59 69.39
CA CYS A 193 -21.51 -23.80 69.19
C CYS A 193 -22.31 -25.08 69.53
N GLY A 194 -23.18 -25.02 70.53
CA GLY A 194 -24.07 -26.12 70.91
C GLY A 194 -25.00 -26.49 69.77
N VAL A 195 -25.65 -25.53 69.11
CA VAL A 195 -26.51 -25.78 67.93
C VAL A 195 -25.74 -26.48 66.81
N LEU A 196 -24.50 -26.06 66.55
CA LEU A 196 -23.64 -26.64 65.51
C LEU A 196 -23.14 -28.06 65.87
N GLN A 197 -22.89 -28.33 67.16
CA GLN A 197 -22.45 -29.64 67.67
C GLN A 197 -23.54 -30.72 67.56
N HIS A 198 -24.82 -30.34 67.45
CA HIS A 198 -25.93 -31.27 67.28
C HIS A 198 -26.11 -31.78 65.84
N SER A 199 -25.36 -31.25 64.87
CA SER A 199 -25.35 -31.80 63.50
C SER A 199 -24.73 -33.21 63.51
N LYS A 200 -25.53 -34.22 63.14
CA LYS A 200 -25.14 -35.64 63.25
C LYS A 200 -24.36 -36.14 62.05
N THR A 201 -24.50 -35.50 60.90
CA THR A 201 -23.75 -35.85 59.70
C THR A 201 -23.14 -34.62 59.04
N PRO A 202 -22.02 -34.79 58.33
CA PRO A 202 -21.40 -33.73 57.58
C PRO A 202 -22.16 -33.41 56.27
N ASN A 203 -23.45 -33.06 56.35
CA ASN A 203 -24.29 -32.71 55.20
C ASN A 203 -24.74 -31.24 55.23
N LEU A 204 -24.42 -30.50 54.16
CA LEU A 204 -24.80 -29.09 53.99
C LEU A 204 -26.32 -28.84 54.06
N PRO A 205 -27.20 -29.69 53.48
CA PRO A 205 -28.65 -29.51 53.59
C PRO A 205 -29.17 -29.68 55.03
N GLU A 206 -28.61 -30.64 55.78
CA GLU A 206 -28.96 -30.87 57.18
C GLU A 206 -28.55 -29.67 58.04
N LEU A 207 -27.33 -29.16 57.86
CA LEU A 207 -26.85 -27.96 58.54
C LEU A 207 -27.72 -26.72 58.23
N LYS A 208 -28.14 -26.55 56.96
CA LYS A 208 -29.05 -25.47 56.57
C LYS A 208 -30.41 -25.59 57.26
N SER A 209 -30.97 -26.80 57.34
CA SER A 209 -32.27 -27.05 58.00
C SER A 209 -32.22 -26.82 59.52
N LEU A 210 -31.07 -27.10 60.15
CA LEU A 210 -30.85 -26.86 61.57
C LEU A 210 -30.75 -25.37 61.90
N LEU A 211 -30.02 -24.61 61.07
CA LEU A 211 -29.82 -23.18 61.26
C LEU A 211 -31.04 -22.35 60.87
N ALA A 212 -31.89 -22.85 59.95
CA ALA A 212 -33.11 -22.17 59.54
C ALA A 212 -34.15 -21.98 60.66
N LYS A 213 -34.00 -22.71 61.77
CA LYS A 213 -34.93 -22.64 62.92
C LYS A 213 -34.73 -21.39 63.79
N ASN A 214 -33.54 -20.78 63.75
CA ASN A 214 -33.17 -19.67 64.61
C ASN A 214 -32.70 -18.47 63.76
N SER A 215 -32.97 -17.26 64.22
CA SER A 215 -32.29 -16.06 63.71
C SER A 215 -31.02 -15.80 64.55
N TYR A 216 -30.01 -15.20 63.93
CA TYR A 216 -28.71 -14.96 64.55
C TYR A 216 -28.35 -13.47 64.46
N ALA A 217 -28.06 -12.83 65.58
CA ALA A 217 -27.62 -11.44 65.65
C ALA A 217 -26.36 -11.28 66.50
N THR A 218 -25.46 -10.39 66.11
CA THR A 218 -24.23 -10.08 66.87
C THR A 218 -24.48 -8.94 67.84
N THR A 219 -24.22 -9.14 69.12
CA THR A 219 -24.33 -8.11 70.16
C THR A 219 -23.09 -8.11 71.06
N ILE A 220 -22.87 -7.01 71.77
CA ILE A 220 -21.80 -6.90 72.76
C ILE A 220 -22.47 -6.91 74.13
N GLU A 221 -22.19 -7.93 74.94
CA GLU A 221 -22.71 -8.05 76.30
C GLU A 221 -21.63 -7.59 77.30
N THR A 222 -21.97 -6.61 78.13
CA THR A 222 -21.10 -6.13 79.21
C THR A 222 -21.54 -6.78 80.51
N SER A 223 -20.84 -7.84 80.94
CA SER A 223 -21.11 -8.53 82.21
C SER A 223 -20.03 -8.13 83.22
N GLY A 224 -20.32 -7.11 84.04
CA GLY A 224 -19.36 -6.53 84.99
C GLY A 224 -18.21 -5.79 84.30
N GLN A 225 -16.95 -6.03 84.73
CA GLN A 225 -15.73 -5.46 84.12
C GLN A 225 -15.31 -6.13 82.79
N ARG A 226 -16.02 -7.16 82.31
CA ARG A 226 -15.65 -7.91 81.11
C ARG A 226 -16.65 -7.66 79.98
N ILE A 227 -16.13 -7.16 78.87
CA ILE A 227 -16.85 -7.03 77.60
C ILE A 227 -16.74 -8.39 76.89
N LYS A 228 -17.86 -8.93 76.40
CA LYS A 228 -17.90 -10.18 75.63
C LYS A 228 -18.66 -9.99 74.33
N PHE A 229 -18.14 -10.54 73.25
CA PHE A 229 -18.85 -10.59 71.97
C PHE A 229 -19.83 -11.77 71.97
N LYS A 230 -21.13 -11.52 71.86
CA LYS A 230 -22.18 -12.54 71.91
C LYS A 230 -22.93 -12.67 70.58
N ILE A 231 -23.17 -13.91 70.15
CA ILE A 231 -24.06 -14.24 69.04
C ILE A 231 -25.40 -14.64 69.67
N GLN A 232 -26.38 -13.74 69.65
CA GLN A 232 -27.73 -14.01 70.12
C GLN A 232 -28.43 -14.94 69.13
N THR A 233 -28.99 -16.03 69.65
CA THR A 233 -29.87 -16.94 68.91
C THR A 233 -31.30 -16.67 69.34
N GLU A 234 -32.12 -16.09 68.46
CA GLU A 234 -33.54 -15.93 68.72
C GLU A 234 -34.27 -17.10 68.05
N SER A 235 -34.87 -17.96 68.88
CA SER A 235 -35.64 -19.11 68.39
C SER A 235 -36.98 -18.62 67.88
N HIS A 236 -37.32 -18.95 66.62
CA HIS A 236 -38.70 -18.82 66.20
C HIS A 236 -39.51 -19.86 66.98
N LYS A 237 -40.39 -19.41 67.89
CA LYS A 237 -41.44 -20.27 68.44
C LYS A 237 -42.40 -20.65 67.32
N SER A 238 -42.04 -21.67 66.54
CA SER A 238 -42.99 -22.43 65.74
C SER A 238 -43.49 -23.57 66.61
N GLU A 239 -44.79 -23.55 66.91
CA GLU A 239 -45.50 -24.67 67.52
C GLU A 239 -45.17 -25.97 66.76
N GLU A 240 -44.54 -26.91 67.45
CA GLU A 240 -44.31 -28.25 66.92
C GLU A 240 -45.65 -28.97 66.80
N ARG A 241 -46.04 -29.35 65.58
CA ARG A 241 -46.86 -30.55 65.36
C ARG A 241 -45.88 -31.68 65.10
N GLU A 242 -45.56 -32.43 66.16
CA GLU A 242 -44.83 -33.69 66.05
C GLU A 242 -45.59 -34.64 65.15
N ASP A 243 -45.05 -34.95 63.98
CA ASP A 243 -45.49 -36.10 63.19
C ASP A 243 -44.36 -37.15 63.21
N GLY A 244 -44.52 -38.14 64.09
CA GLY A 244 -43.55 -39.17 64.42
C GLY A 244 -43.31 -40.21 63.32
N SER A 245 -43.76 -39.98 62.08
CA SER A 245 -43.66 -40.91 60.96
C SER A 245 -42.39 -40.71 60.11
N ALA A 246 -41.95 -39.46 59.90
CA ALA A 246 -40.77 -39.16 59.07
C ALA A 246 -39.41 -39.46 59.75
N ARG A 247 -39.41 -39.63 61.09
CA ARG A 247 -38.18 -39.86 61.87
C ARG A 247 -37.67 -41.30 61.79
N ARG A 248 -38.50 -42.25 61.36
CA ARG A 248 -38.13 -43.67 61.20
C ARG A 248 -37.54 -43.99 59.81
N GLU A 249 -37.94 -43.28 58.76
CA GLU A 249 -37.38 -43.47 57.42
C GLU A 249 -35.99 -42.83 57.27
N ALA A 250 -35.73 -41.70 57.94
CA ALA A 250 -34.41 -41.06 57.94
C ALA A 250 -33.32 -41.87 58.70
N LEU A 251 -33.71 -42.84 59.54
CA LEU A 251 -32.76 -43.71 60.26
C LEU A 251 -32.29 -44.92 59.44
N THR A 252 -32.85 -45.18 58.26
CA THR A 252 -32.48 -46.34 57.41
C THR A 252 -31.58 -45.96 56.22
N ALA A 253 -31.36 -44.67 55.97
CA ALA A 253 -30.39 -44.16 55.00
C ALA A 253 -28.98 -43.99 55.60
N ASP A 254 -28.63 -44.79 56.60
CA ASP A 254 -27.41 -44.68 57.41
C ASP A 254 -26.10 -45.09 56.67
N GLN A 255 -26.11 -45.07 55.34
CA GLN A 255 -24.92 -45.21 54.48
C GLN A 255 -25.04 -44.39 53.18
N ALA A 256 -25.67 -43.20 53.20
CA ALA A 256 -25.52 -42.26 52.10
C ALA A 256 -24.04 -41.83 52.00
N LEU A 257 -23.33 -42.41 51.03
CA LEU A 257 -21.91 -42.22 50.73
C LEU A 257 -21.44 -40.79 51.04
N PHE A 258 -20.63 -40.66 52.08
CA PHE A 258 -19.98 -39.43 52.48
C PHE A 258 -19.22 -38.83 51.29
N LYS A 259 -19.72 -37.70 50.77
CA LYS A 259 -19.18 -37.05 49.58
C LYS A 259 -18.31 -35.86 49.97
N TRP A 260 -17.01 -35.98 49.76
CA TRP A 260 -16.08 -34.87 49.92
C TRP A 260 -16.43 -33.70 48.98
N TRP A 261 -16.40 -32.50 49.52
CA TRP A 261 -16.62 -31.28 48.76
C TRP A 261 -15.35 -30.94 47.96
N GLN A 262 -15.52 -30.78 46.65
CA GLN A 262 -14.47 -30.30 45.76
C GLN A 262 -15.10 -29.40 44.69
N PRO A 263 -14.75 -28.10 44.62
CA PRO A 263 -15.26 -27.22 43.60
C PRO A 263 -14.73 -27.65 42.23
N TRP A 264 -15.48 -27.33 41.18
CA TRP A 264 -15.13 -27.68 39.80
C TRP A 264 -13.68 -27.30 39.46
N PHE A 265 -13.25 -26.09 39.82
CA PHE A 265 -11.91 -25.54 39.53
C PHE A 265 -10.75 -26.29 40.18
N LEU A 266 -11.00 -27.08 41.23
CA LEU A 266 -9.96 -27.85 41.93
C LEU A 266 -9.92 -29.32 41.54
N LYS A 267 -10.90 -29.81 40.77
CA LYS A 267 -10.86 -31.16 40.21
C LYS A 267 -9.61 -31.33 39.35
N VAL A 268 -9.04 -32.53 39.35
CA VAL A 268 -7.88 -32.82 38.50
C VAL A 268 -8.27 -32.71 37.02
N SER A 269 -9.49 -33.15 36.66
CA SER A 269 -9.99 -33.09 35.29
C SER A 269 -10.11 -31.67 34.74
N SER A 270 -10.63 -30.71 35.53
CA SER A 270 -10.78 -29.32 35.08
C SER A 270 -9.42 -28.63 34.90
N ARG A 271 -8.46 -28.90 35.79
CA ARG A 271 -7.10 -28.37 35.70
C ARG A 271 -6.33 -28.96 34.51
N VAL A 272 -6.44 -30.27 34.27
CA VAL A 272 -5.87 -30.92 33.06
C VAL A 272 -6.53 -30.38 31.79
N SER A 273 -7.86 -30.19 31.79
CA SER A 273 -8.57 -29.57 30.68
C SER A 273 -8.10 -28.14 30.42
N LEU A 274 -7.84 -27.34 31.46
CA LEU A 274 -7.34 -25.98 31.30
C LEU A 274 -5.93 -25.97 30.70
N VAL A 275 -5.03 -26.83 31.17
CA VAL A 275 -3.69 -26.99 30.58
C VAL A 275 -3.80 -27.42 29.11
N GLY A 276 -4.69 -28.35 28.79
CA GLY A 276 -4.96 -28.78 27.40
C GLY A 276 -5.44 -27.62 26.51
N ILE A 277 -6.35 -26.78 27.01
CA ILE A 277 -6.81 -25.58 26.29
C ILE A 277 -5.66 -24.59 26.04
N LEU A 278 -4.83 -24.33 27.06
CA LEU A 278 -3.67 -23.44 26.91
C LEU A 278 -2.69 -23.96 25.84
N VAL A 279 -2.38 -25.26 25.85
CA VAL A 279 -1.50 -25.89 24.85
C VAL A 279 -2.13 -25.85 23.46
N ALA A 280 -3.44 -26.12 23.34
CA ALA A 280 -4.14 -26.02 22.05
C ALA A 280 -4.05 -24.61 21.46
N ILE A 281 -4.20 -23.57 22.28
CA ILE A 281 -4.08 -22.17 21.84
C ILE A 281 -2.65 -21.85 21.39
N VAL A 282 -1.62 -22.34 22.08
CA VAL A 282 -0.22 -22.17 21.64
C VAL A 282 -0.01 -22.78 20.26
N ILE A 283 -0.54 -23.98 20.01
CA ILE A 283 -0.46 -24.65 18.71
C ILE A 283 -1.19 -23.84 17.63
N VAL A 284 -2.43 -23.39 17.91
CA VAL A 284 -3.23 -22.59 16.97
C VAL A 284 -2.52 -21.30 16.60
N LEU A 285 -1.94 -20.58 17.58
CA LEU A 285 -1.17 -19.36 17.33
C LEU A 285 0.09 -19.61 16.50
N GLY A 286 0.74 -20.76 16.67
CA GLY A 286 1.90 -21.16 15.86
C GLY A 286 1.52 -21.48 14.41
N VAL A 287 0.42 -22.21 14.21
CA VAL A 287 -0.10 -22.55 12.88
C VAL A 287 -0.57 -21.31 12.13
N LEU A 288 -1.34 -20.44 12.79
CA LEU A 288 -1.80 -19.17 12.21
C LEU A 288 -0.61 -18.26 11.85
N GLY A 289 0.43 -18.23 12.68
CA GLY A 289 1.64 -17.45 12.41
C GLY A 289 2.40 -17.97 11.19
N LYS A 290 2.50 -19.29 11.04
CA LYS A 290 3.10 -19.91 9.84
C LYS A 290 2.28 -19.61 8.58
N LEU A 291 0.96 -19.79 8.65
CA LEU A 291 0.05 -19.54 7.52
C LEU A 291 0.04 -18.06 7.12
N SER A 292 0.08 -17.14 8.10
CA SER A 292 0.17 -15.71 7.85
C SER A 292 1.45 -15.31 7.13
N LYS A 293 2.56 -16.02 7.37
CA LYS A 293 3.84 -15.76 6.70
C LYS A 293 3.92 -16.38 5.31
N GLU A 294 3.31 -17.55 5.10
CA GLU A 294 3.30 -18.22 3.79
C GLU A 294 2.36 -17.55 2.78
N ASN A 295 1.27 -16.93 3.24
CA ASN A 295 0.24 -16.32 2.38
C ASN A 295 0.24 -14.77 2.38
N ASP A 296 1.28 -14.13 2.92
CA ASP A 296 1.39 -12.67 3.10
C ASP A 296 0.17 -12.04 3.78
N GLY A 297 -0.41 -12.77 4.74
CA GLY A 297 -1.60 -12.39 5.50
C GLY A 297 -2.68 -13.46 5.49
N LEU A 298 -3.68 -13.25 6.36
CA LEU A 298 -4.77 -14.22 6.58
C LEU A 298 -6.02 -13.86 5.79
N ILE A 299 -6.41 -12.57 5.81
CA ILE A 299 -7.68 -12.06 5.26
C ILE A 299 -7.42 -10.67 4.68
N SER A 300 -8.03 -10.34 3.54
CA SER A 300 -8.01 -8.99 3.01
C SER A 300 -8.90 -8.04 3.84
N ALA A 301 -8.41 -6.83 4.08
CA ALA A 301 -9.09 -5.78 4.80
C ALA A 301 -9.96 -4.90 3.88
N THR A 302 -10.19 -5.32 2.63
CA THR A 302 -10.76 -4.52 1.54
C THR A 302 -12.29 -4.45 1.55
N ASN A 303 -13.00 -5.40 2.17
CA ASN A 303 -14.46 -5.38 2.25
C ASN A 303 -14.97 -5.39 3.69
N GLU A 304 -15.60 -4.26 4.06
CA GLU A 304 -16.35 -3.96 5.28
C GLU A 304 -15.67 -4.29 6.62
N GLY A 305 -15.45 -3.26 7.45
CA GLY A 305 -14.67 -3.28 8.69
C GLY A 305 -15.03 -4.35 9.74
N TYR A 306 -16.07 -5.15 9.52
CA TYR A 306 -16.45 -6.28 10.36
C TYR A 306 -15.38 -7.37 10.46
N ALA A 307 -14.70 -7.72 9.36
CA ALA A 307 -13.66 -8.77 9.36
C ALA A 307 -12.45 -8.39 10.23
N ILE A 308 -12.06 -7.11 10.20
CA ILE A 308 -10.97 -6.58 11.03
C ILE A 308 -11.38 -6.59 12.51
N HIS A 309 -12.60 -6.16 12.83
CA HIS A 309 -13.10 -6.16 14.20
C HIS A 309 -13.19 -7.57 14.79
N LEU A 310 -13.71 -8.55 14.04
CA LEU A 310 -13.77 -9.94 14.50
C LEU A 310 -12.37 -10.51 14.76
N THR A 311 -11.41 -10.21 13.88
CA THR A 311 -10.04 -10.73 14.00
C THR A 311 -9.31 -10.13 15.21
N SER A 312 -9.54 -8.85 15.53
CA SER A 312 -8.92 -8.19 16.68
C SER A 312 -9.60 -8.50 18.03
N TYR A 313 -10.93 -8.61 18.10
CA TYR A 313 -11.63 -8.82 19.37
C TYR A 313 -11.66 -10.27 19.85
N THR A 314 -11.66 -11.24 18.92
CA THR A 314 -11.74 -12.67 19.27
C THR A 314 -10.58 -13.14 20.18
N PRO A 315 -9.30 -12.85 19.88
CA PRO A 315 -8.19 -13.24 20.75
C PRO A 315 -8.27 -12.60 22.13
N ALA A 316 -8.63 -11.32 22.20
CA ALA A 316 -8.75 -10.60 23.46
C ALA A 316 -9.84 -11.20 24.36
N LEU A 317 -11.00 -11.55 23.79
CA LEU A 317 -12.10 -12.19 24.50
C LEU A 317 -11.70 -13.58 25.03
N LEU A 318 -11.04 -14.39 24.20
CA LEU A 318 -10.56 -15.71 24.60
C LEU A 318 -9.55 -15.61 25.75
N MET A 319 -8.59 -14.67 25.67
CA MET A 319 -7.63 -14.43 26.74
C MET A 319 -8.27 -13.91 28.02
N LEU A 320 -9.35 -13.13 27.92
CA LEU A 320 -10.12 -12.65 29.08
C LEU A 320 -10.79 -13.81 29.83
N ILE A 321 -11.41 -14.74 29.10
CA ILE A 321 -12.04 -15.94 29.68
C ILE A 321 -10.99 -16.78 30.39
N ILE A 322 -9.85 -17.02 29.73
CA ILE A 322 -8.73 -17.80 30.30
C ILE A 322 -8.17 -17.14 31.55
N ARG A 323 -7.96 -15.81 31.50
CA ARG A 323 -7.52 -15.03 32.65
C ARG A 323 -8.46 -15.21 33.84
N SER A 324 -9.78 -15.09 33.63
CA SER A 324 -10.78 -15.28 34.68
C SER A 324 -10.73 -16.69 35.28
N LEU A 325 -10.51 -17.71 34.45
CA LEU A 325 -10.35 -19.09 34.92
C LEU A 325 -9.09 -19.28 35.79
N ILE A 326 -7.97 -18.66 35.41
CA ILE A 326 -6.71 -18.69 36.17
C ILE A 326 -6.88 -18.01 37.54
N GLU A 327 -7.47 -16.81 37.56
CA GLU A 327 -7.75 -16.05 38.79
C GLU A 327 -8.72 -16.81 39.72
N SER A 328 -9.71 -17.50 39.14
CA SER A 328 -10.64 -18.36 39.88
C SER A 328 -9.91 -19.51 40.57
N ILE A 329 -9.00 -20.19 39.87
CA ILE A 329 -8.19 -21.28 40.44
C ILE A 329 -7.30 -20.76 41.58
N GLY A 330 -6.58 -19.65 41.36
CA GLY A 330 -5.73 -19.04 42.38
C GLY A 330 -6.49 -18.66 43.66
N SER A 331 -7.69 -18.11 43.51
CA SER A 331 -8.57 -17.78 44.65
C SER A 331 -8.97 -19.02 45.45
N TRP A 332 -9.33 -20.12 44.77
CA TRP A 332 -9.67 -21.37 45.45
C TRP A 332 -8.49 -22.02 46.19
N TYR A 333 -7.27 -21.97 45.65
CA TYR A 333 -6.09 -22.48 46.37
C TYR A 333 -5.83 -21.70 47.67
N ARG A 334 -6.06 -20.38 47.67
CA ARG A 334 -5.92 -19.55 48.87
C ARG A 334 -6.95 -19.88 49.94
N ILE A 335 -8.19 -20.19 49.55
CA ILE A 335 -9.26 -20.62 50.47
C ILE A 335 -8.90 -21.94 51.15
N ILE A 336 -8.34 -22.90 50.40
CA ILE A 336 -8.13 -24.26 50.90
C ILE A 336 -6.79 -24.42 51.64
N LEU A 337 -5.80 -23.57 51.40
CA LEU A 337 -4.48 -23.67 52.00
C LEU A 337 -4.48 -23.93 53.52
N PRO A 338 -5.19 -23.16 54.37
CA PRO A 338 -5.12 -23.37 55.82
C PRO A 338 -5.60 -24.76 56.24
N TYR A 339 -6.58 -25.31 55.52
CA TYR A 339 -7.13 -26.63 55.75
C TYR A 339 -6.24 -27.76 55.23
N TYR A 340 -5.53 -27.53 54.12
CA TYR A 340 -4.55 -28.47 53.58
C TYR A 340 -3.39 -28.70 54.53
N GLU A 341 -2.81 -27.61 55.03
CA GLU A 341 -1.70 -27.67 56.00
C GLU A 341 -2.13 -28.38 57.30
N LEU A 342 -3.31 -28.06 57.83
CA LEU A 342 -3.84 -28.70 59.04
C LEU A 342 -4.14 -30.19 58.86
N ARG A 343 -4.47 -30.66 57.65
CA ARG A 343 -4.76 -32.07 57.41
C ARG A 343 -3.50 -32.93 57.32
N HIS A 344 -2.44 -32.41 56.72
CA HIS A 344 -1.23 -33.20 56.45
C HIS A 344 -0.18 -33.08 57.55
N HIS A 345 -0.12 -31.95 58.27
CA HIS A 345 0.93 -31.69 59.25
C HIS A 345 0.36 -31.12 60.56
N PRO A 346 0.73 -31.67 61.74
CA PRO A 346 0.39 -31.05 63.01
C PRO A 346 1.28 -29.82 63.21
N LEU A 347 0.68 -28.63 63.11
CA LEU A 347 1.41 -27.35 63.07
C LEU A 347 1.05 -26.45 64.25
N ARG A 348 2.00 -25.61 64.68
CA ARG A 348 1.78 -24.56 65.69
C ARG A 348 0.81 -23.49 65.16
N ALA A 349 -0.01 -22.91 66.05
CA ALA A 349 -1.09 -21.98 65.67
C ALA A 349 -0.64 -20.82 64.75
N ARG A 350 0.54 -20.22 65.00
CA ARG A 350 1.07 -19.11 64.20
C ARG A 350 1.28 -19.47 62.71
N HIS A 351 1.58 -20.74 62.43
CA HIS A 351 1.90 -21.26 61.10
C HIS A 351 0.76 -22.05 60.47
N SER A 352 -0.41 -22.15 61.11
CA SER A 352 -1.55 -22.91 60.56
C SER A 352 -2.88 -22.18 60.72
N LEU A 353 -3.23 -21.78 61.95
CA LEU A 353 -4.54 -21.16 62.25
C LEU A 353 -4.65 -19.68 61.86
N PHE A 354 -3.55 -18.94 61.91
CA PHE A 354 -3.52 -17.50 61.63
C PHE A 354 -3.01 -17.16 60.22
N ILE A 355 -2.99 -18.14 59.30
CA ILE A 355 -2.67 -17.90 57.90
C ILE A 355 -3.93 -17.39 57.18
N ASN A 356 -3.90 -16.14 56.72
CA ASN A 356 -4.96 -15.54 55.90
C ASN A 356 -4.38 -14.97 54.58
N PRO A 357 -4.25 -15.79 53.53
CA PRO A 357 -3.75 -15.34 52.24
C PRO A 357 -4.83 -14.62 51.41
N LEU A 358 -6.10 -14.65 51.85
CA LEU A 358 -7.23 -14.01 51.17
C LEU A 358 -7.29 -12.50 51.44
N SER A 359 -6.87 -12.06 52.63
CA SER A 359 -6.86 -10.64 52.99
C SER A 359 -5.66 -9.86 52.44
N GLN A 360 -4.69 -10.55 51.83
CA GLN A 360 -3.47 -9.93 51.30
C GLN A 360 -3.57 -9.67 49.79
N PRO A 361 -3.00 -8.57 49.28
CA PRO A 361 -2.88 -8.35 47.85
C PRO A 361 -2.03 -9.46 47.19
N ILE A 362 -2.30 -9.76 45.92
CA ILE A 362 -1.68 -10.87 45.17
C ILE A 362 -0.14 -10.82 45.25
N ILE A 363 0.45 -9.63 45.09
CA ILE A 363 1.91 -9.43 45.12
C ILE A 363 2.48 -9.80 46.49
N GLN A 364 1.86 -9.34 47.58
CA GLN A 364 2.32 -9.66 48.94
C GLN A 364 2.18 -11.15 49.22
N SER A 365 1.07 -11.77 48.79
CA SER A 365 0.87 -13.20 48.96
C SER A 365 1.89 -14.03 48.18
N PHE A 366 2.34 -13.57 47.00
CA PHE A 366 3.38 -14.22 46.21
C PHE A 366 4.75 -14.18 46.91
N LEU A 367 5.19 -12.99 47.33
CA LEU A 367 6.47 -12.81 48.02
C LEU A 367 6.53 -13.60 49.34
N GLN A 368 5.44 -13.56 50.11
CA GLN A 368 5.36 -14.31 51.36
C GLN A 368 5.34 -15.82 51.14
N SER A 369 4.69 -16.29 50.07
CA SER A 369 4.60 -17.72 49.76
C SER A 369 5.93 -18.31 49.29
N ILE A 370 6.76 -17.53 48.57
CA ILE A 370 8.12 -17.94 48.19
C ILE A 370 8.95 -18.18 49.45
N SER A 371 8.94 -17.22 50.38
CA SER A 371 9.70 -17.34 51.63
C SER A 371 9.26 -18.52 52.48
N LYS A 372 7.99 -18.95 52.38
CA LYS A 372 7.42 -20.08 53.14
C LYS A 372 7.42 -21.41 52.36
N SER A 373 7.99 -21.45 51.16
CA SER A 373 8.06 -22.63 50.29
C SER A 373 6.70 -23.27 49.94
N TYR A 374 5.62 -22.48 49.87
CA TYR A 374 4.30 -22.97 49.47
C TYR A 374 4.16 -23.00 47.95
N TRP A 375 4.76 -24.01 47.32
CA TRP A 375 4.92 -24.09 45.86
C TRP A 375 3.59 -23.92 45.09
N ALA A 376 2.51 -24.59 45.50
CA ALA A 376 1.20 -24.46 44.85
C ALA A 376 0.64 -23.02 44.82
N ILE A 377 0.91 -22.21 45.84
CA ILE A 377 0.44 -20.81 45.90
C ILE A 377 1.38 -19.88 45.15
N THR A 378 2.69 -20.14 45.22
CA THR A 378 3.66 -19.35 44.47
C THR A 378 3.38 -19.41 42.98
N THR A 379 3.14 -20.61 42.44
CA THR A 379 2.90 -20.79 41.01
C THR A 379 1.54 -20.26 40.57
N THR A 380 0.49 -20.46 41.37
CA THR A 380 -0.84 -19.92 41.06
C THR A 380 -0.90 -18.40 41.18
N SER A 381 -0.20 -17.82 42.16
CA SER A 381 -0.10 -16.35 42.29
C SER A 381 0.77 -15.75 41.17
N LEU A 382 1.83 -16.44 40.73
CA LEU A 382 2.60 -16.04 39.55
C LEU A 382 1.73 -16.10 38.28
N ALA A 383 0.96 -17.16 38.09
CA ALA A 383 0.04 -17.28 36.96
C ALA A 383 -1.02 -16.16 36.96
N SER A 384 -1.59 -15.82 38.12
CA SER A 384 -2.51 -14.68 38.25
C SER A 384 -1.85 -13.32 37.98
N LEU A 385 -0.55 -13.16 38.26
CA LEU A 385 0.19 -11.92 37.93
C LEU A 385 0.47 -11.80 36.43
N LEU A 386 0.69 -12.91 35.74
CA LEU A 386 0.95 -12.95 34.30
C LEU A 386 -0.34 -12.89 33.46
N ALA A 387 -1.46 -13.40 33.96
CA ALA A 387 -2.71 -13.51 33.21
C ALA A 387 -3.27 -12.17 32.64
N PRO A 388 -3.14 -11.00 33.31
CA PRO A 388 -3.52 -9.71 32.73
C PRO A 388 -2.75 -9.36 31.45
N TRP A 389 -1.47 -9.73 31.37
CA TRP A 389 -0.61 -9.45 30.21
C TRP A 389 -1.06 -10.20 28.96
N LEU A 390 -1.68 -11.38 29.11
CA LEU A 390 -2.25 -12.12 27.99
C LEU A 390 -3.25 -11.29 27.19
N VAL A 391 -4.15 -10.58 27.91
CA VAL A 391 -5.20 -9.76 27.29
C VAL A 391 -4.60 -8.53 26.60
N ILE A 392 -3.58 -7.92 27.22
CA ILE A 392 -2.91 -6.73 26.68
C ILE A 392 -2.18 -7.08 25.37
N VAL A 393 -1.37 -8.14 25.37
CA VAL A 393 -0.60 -8.56 24.19
C VAL A 393 -1.51 -9.08 23.08
N ALA A 394 -2.60 -9.79 23.43
CA ALA A 394 -3.56 -10.26 22.43
C ALA A 394 -4.24 -9.12 21.64
N GLY A 395 -4.34 -7.92 22.21
CA GLY A 395 -4.86 -6.73 21.51
C GLY A 395 -3.96 -6.26 20.34
N GLY A 396 -2.66 -6.57 20.38
CA GLY A 396 -1.69 -6.25 19.31
C GLY A 396 -1.39 -7.41 18.38
N LEU A 397 -2.06 -8.55 18.53
CA LEU A 397 -1.71 -9.79 17.83
C LEU A 397 -1.87 -9.69 16.30
N TYR A 398 -2.84 -8.91 15.82
CA TYR A 398 -3.14 -8.76 14.40
C TYR A 398 -3.07 -7.29 13.98
N SER A 399 -2.37 -7.03 12.89
CA SER A 399 -2.21 -5.69 12.31
C SER A 399 -2.51 -5.71 10.81
N ALA A 400 -3.06 -4.61 10.27
CA ALA A 400 -3.28 -4.46 8.84
C ALA A 400 -1.99 -3.93 8.20
N GLN A 401 -1.38 -4.73 7.32
CA GLN A 401 -0.19 -4.34 6.57
C GLN A 401 -0.51 -4.19 5.07
N PRO A 402 0.07 -3.20 4.38
CA PRO A 402 -0.10 -3.07 2.94
C PRO A 402 0.69 -4.16 2.22
N VAL A 403 0.01 -4.89 1.36
CA VAL A 403 0.56 -5.93 0.49
C VAL A 403 0.26 -5.56 -0.95
N VAL A 404 1.21 -5.78 -1.85
CA VAL A 404 0.97 -5.58 -3.29
C VAL A 404 0.17 -6.78 -3.80
N SER A 405 -1.10 -6.55 -4.07
CA SER A 405 -1.99 -7.55 -4.68
C SER A 405 -1.91 -7.44 -6.19
N GLN A 406 -1.87 -8.59 -6.86
CA GLN A 406 -1.86 -8.70 -8.32
C GLN A 406 -3.25 -9.14 -8.77
N VAL A 407 -3.95 -8.26 -9.49
CA VAL A 407 -5.28 -8.56 -10.04
C VAL A 407 -5.19 -8.62 -11.55
N THR A 408 -5.54 -9.76 -12.14
CA THR A 408 -5.64 -9.90 -13.60
C THR A 408 -6.91 -9.22 -14.08
N VAL A 409 -6.78 -8.27 -15.01
CA VAL A 409 -7.88 -7.53 -15.61
C VAL A 409 -7.94 -7.76 -17.11
N ASN A 410 -9.14 -7.64 -17.67
CA ASN A 410 -9.32 -7.70 -19.12
C ASN A 410 -9.18 -6.30 -19.72
N LEU A 411 -8.31 -6.19 -20.71
CA LEU A 411 -8.04 -4.95 -21.44
C LEU A 411 -8.70 -5.01 -22.81
N THR A 412 -9.27 -3.88 -23.23
CA THR A 412 -9.79 -3.67 -24.57
C THR A 412 -8.82 -2.79 -25.36
N ARG A 413 -8.44 -3.26 -26.56
CA ARG A 413 -7.61 -2.51 -27.49
C ARG A 413 -8.49 -1.49 -28.22
N THR A 414 -8.16 -0.19 -28.14
CA THR A 414 -8.93 0.88 -28.80
C THR A 414 -8.36 1.31 -30.15
N SER A 415 -7.06 1.07 -30.37
CA SER A 415 -6.41 1.31 -31.66
C SER A 415 -5.50 0.14 -32.02
N HIS A 416 -5.34 -0.10 -33.31
CA HIS A 416 -4.36 -1.04 -33.84
C HIS A 416 -3.59 -0.38 -34.98
N PHE A 417 -2.37 -0.85 -35.20
CA PHE A 417 -1.56 -0.38 -36.31
C PHE A 417 -1.85 -1.21 -37.56
N ASN A 418 -2.09 -0.53 -38.67
CA ASN A 418 -2.33 -1.17 -39.96
C ASN A 418 -1.24 -0.81 -40.97
N SER A 419 -0.62 -1.81 -41.57
CA SER A 419 0.46 -1.65 -42.55
C SER A 419 -0.02 -1.00 -43.86
N SER A 420 -1.32 -0.99 -44.14
CA SER A 420 -1.89 -0.32 -45.32
C SER A 420 -1.70 1.20 -45.28
N PHE A 421 -1.48 1.78 -44.10
CA PHE A 421 -1.17 3.21 -43.96
C PHE A 421 0.09 3.60 -44.74
N TYR A 422 1.09 2.72 -44.80
CA TYR A 422 2.30 2.93 -45.59
C TYR A 422 2.07 2.68 -47.10
N ALA A 423 1.01 1.97 -47.49
CA ALA A 423 0.80 1.56 -48.87
C ALA A 423 0.19 2.66 -49.78
N ASN A 424 -0.27 3.78 -49.20
CA ASN A 424 -0.92 4.84 -49.96
C ASN A 424 -0.07 6.11 -49.99
N PRO A 425 0.66 6.41 -51.09
CA PRO A 425 1.43 7.64 -51.20
C PRO A 425 0.55 8.91 -51.17
N ASN A 426 -0.75 8.79 -51.44
CA ASN A 426 -1.70 9.91 -51.41
C ASN A 426 -2.35 10.13 -50.04
N SER A 427 -2.19 9.23 -49.06
CA SER A 427 -2.73 9.48 -47.71
C SER A 427 -1.96 10.58 -46.96
N MET A 428 -0.86 11.07 -47.55
CA MET A 428 -0.03 12.16 -47.02
C MET A 428 -0.18 13.49 -47.78
N SER A 429 -1.05 13.57 -48.79
CA SER A 429 -1.37 14.88 -49.40
C SER A 429 -2.12 15.82 -48.44
N LEU A 430 -2.54 15.33 -47.27
CA LEU A 430 -2.94 16.15 -46.13
C LEU A 430 -1.75 16.30 -45.18
N SER A 431 -1.04 17.42 -45.32
CA SER A 431 0.11 17.89 -44.53
C SER A 431 -0.12 18.05 -43.01
N GLY A 432 -1.33 17.81 -42.50
CA GLY A 432 -1.73 18.04 -41.11
C GLY A 432 -1.05 17.12 -40.06
N PRO A 433 -0.95 15.80 -40.27
CA PRO A 433 -0.31 14.92 -39.29
C PRO A 433 1.17 15.25 -39.13
N TYR A 434 1.85 15.46 -40.25
CA TYR A 434 3.28 15.74 -40.33
C TYR A 434 3.70 17.02 -39.56
N MET A 435 3.02 18.15 -39.76
CA MET A 435 3.33 19.40 -39.06
C MET A 435 3.24 19.27 -37.53
N GLY A 436 2.27 18.53 -37.01
CA GLY A 436 2.20 18.34 -35.55
C GLY A 436 3.19 17.31 -35.00
N VAL A 437 3.72 16.40 -35.83
CA VAL A 437 4.85 15.54 -35.43
C VAL A 437 6.10 16.38 -35.26
N GLN A 438 6.38 17.27 -36.21
CA GLN A 438 7.47 18.23 -36.14
C GLN A 438 7.41 19.09 -34.86
N ASN A 439 6.25 19.69 -34.58
CA ASN A 439 6.07 20.48 -33.36
C ASN A 439 6.29 19.64 -32.08
N THR A 440 5.82 18.39 -32.07
CA THR A 440 5.99 17.49 -30.93
C THR A 440 7.46 17.15 -30.71
N ILE A 441 8.22 16.86 -31.77
CA ILE A 441 9.66 16.60 -31.68
C ILE A 441 10.39 17.83 -31.17
N ASN A 442 10.06 19.02 -31.69
CA ASN A 442 10.64 20.27 -31.20
C ASN A 442 10.36 20.46 -29.71
N MET A 443 9.13 20.23 -29.24
CA MET A 443 8.77 20.35 -27.83
C MET A 443 9.50 19.32 -26.94
N ILE A 444 9.69 18.09 -27.40
CA ILE A 444 10.45 17.07 -26.67
C ILE A 444 11.92 17.50 -26.56
N GLN A 445 12.51 17.99 -27.65
CA GLN A 445 13.96 18.20 -27.74
C GLN A 445 14.40 19.58 -27.25
N SER A 446 13.77 20.67 -27.70
CA SER A 446 14.15 22.04 -27.31
C SER A 446 13.59 22.46 -25.95
N LEU A 447 12.43 21.91 -25.55
CA LEU A 447 11.78 22.25 -24.28
C LEU A 447 11.87 21.12 -23.22
N ASN A 448 12.55 20.01 -23.53
CA ASN A 448 12.70 18.84 -22.66
C ASN A 448 11.34 18.35 -22.07
N MET A 449 10.31 18.30 -22.93
CA MET A 449 9.00 17.83 -22.52
C MET A 449 8.91 16.29 -22.55
N SER A 450 8.03 15.74 -21.71
CA SER A 450 7.73 14.30 -21.74
C SER A 450 7.12 13.88 -23.07
N PHE A 451 7.45 12.68 -23.53
CA PHE A 451 6.81 12.07 -24.70
C PHE A 451 5.28 12.04 -24.54
N PRO A 452 4.51 12.22 -25.62
CA PRO A 452 3.07 12.10 -25.57
C PRO A 452 2.64 10.67 -25.23
N LEU A 453 1.42 10.55 -24.70
CA LEU A 453 0.82 9.26 -24.36
C LEU A 453 0.93 8.28 -25.53
N TRP A 454 1.18 7.00 -25.20
CA TRP A 454 1.33 5.89 -26.17
C TRP A 454 2.59 5.95 -27.04
N THR A 455 3.56 6.79 -26.70
CA THR A 455 4.91 6.76 -27.28
C THR A 455 5.98 6.86 -26.21
N GLN A 456 7.08 6.15 -26.40
CA GLN A 456 8.26 6.27 -25.56
C GLN A 456 9.51 6.04 -26.41
N HIS A 457 10.36 7.06 -26.53
CA HIS A 457 11.59 7.03 -27.33
C HIS A 457 11.35 6.58 -28.79
N ASP A 458 11.70 5.33 -29.12
CA ASP A 458 11.61 4.67 -30.43
C ASP A 458 10.33 3.86 -30.63
N LEU A 459 9.53 3.66 -29.58
CA LEU A 459 8.37 2.77 -29.60
C LEU A 459 7.04 3.54 -29.66
N ALA A 460 6.19 3.15 -30.60
CA ALA A 460 4.78 3.53 -30.65
C ALA A 460 3.91 2.37 -30.14
N LEU A 461 3.19 2.58 -29.05
CA LEU A 461 2.37 1.56 -28.37
C LEU A 461 0.92 1.61 -28.85
N GLU A 462 0.21 0.50 -28.89
CA GLU A 462 -1.25 0.53 -29.09
C GLU A 462 -2.01 1.10 -27.89
N GLN A 463 -3.12 1.76 -28.16
CA GLN A 463 -3.98 2.32 -27.12
C GLN A 463 -4.87 1.24 -26.48
N LEU A 464 -4.96 1.30 -25.15
CA LEU A 464 -5.70 0.36 -24.32
C LEU A 464 -6.70 1.08 -23.41
N LYS A 465 -7.76 0.37 -23.05
CA LYS A 465 -8.67 0.74 -21.95
C LYS A 465 -8.96 -0.47 -21.06
N VAL A 466 -9.00 -0.25 -19.75
CA VAL A 466 -9.49 -1.24 -18.78
C VAL A 466 -10.99 -1.42 -18.97
N HIS A 467 -11.46 -2.67 -18.93
CA HIS A 467 -12.89 -2.97 -19.07
C HIS A 467 -13.71 -2.31 -17.95
N PRO A 468 -14.90 -1.73 -18.24
CA PRO A 468 -15.65 -0.92 -17.27
C PRO A 468 -16.01 -1.64 -15.97
N GLN A 469 -16.16 -2.98 -15.99
CA GLN A 469 -16.49 -3.77 -14.81
C GLN A 469 -15.33 -3.87 -13.80
N ASP A 470 -14.09 -3.68 -14.26
CA ASP A 470 -12.86 -3.79 -13.44
C ASP A 470 -12.31 -2.40 -13.04
N MET A 471 -12.98 -1.30 -13.45
CA MET A 471 -12.53 0.08 -13.19
C MET A 471 -12.58 0.45 -11.70
N ASP A 472 -13.64 0.10 -10.98
CA ASP A 472 -13.81 0.45 -9.57
C ASP A 472 -12.73 -0.18 -8.67
N THR A 473 -12.20 -1.34 -9.08
CA THR A 473 -11.09 -2.03 -8.42
C THR A 473 -9.71 -1.46 -8.76
N SER A 474 -9.60 -0.63 -9.80
CA SER A 474 -8.31 -0.25 -10.42
C SER A 474 -7.77 1.14 -10.03
N ALA A 475 -8.52 1.91 -9.23
CA ALA A 475 -8.18 3.30 -8.92
C ALA A 475 -6.82 3.40 -8.18
N GLY A 476 -5.81 3.92 -8.87
CA GLY A 476 -4.48 4.24 -8.31
C GLY A 476 -3.45 3.10 -8.31
N GLY A 477 -3.66 2.03 -9.10
CA GLY A 477 -2.68 0.96 -9.30
C GLY A 477 -1.76 1.16 -10.51
N ASN A 478 -0.69 0.38 -10.58
CA ASN A 478 0.17 0.28 -11.77
C ASN A 478 -0.31 -0.92 -12.62
N LEU A 479 -0.68 -0.67 -13.87
CA LEU A 479 -1.08 -1.68 -14.84
C LEU A 479 0.13 -2.17 -15.63
N THR A 480 0.44 -3.45 -15.56
CA THR A 480 1.42 -4.14 -16.41
C THR A 480 0.68 -4.92 -17.49
N ALA A 481 1.04 -4.71 -18.77
CA ALA A 481 0.40 -5.40 -19.89
C ALA A 481 1.40 -5.64 -21.02
N ARG A 482 1.24 -6.79 -21.70
CA ARG A 482 1.98 -7.09 -22.94
C ARG A 482 1.23 -6.52 -24.13
N VAL A 483 1.79 -5.51 -24.76
CA VAL A 483 1.18 -4.80 -25.88
C VAL A 483 2.06 -4.88 -27.11
N THR A 484 1.45 -4.72 -28.27
CA THR A 484 2.21 -4.58 -29.50
C THR A 484 2.72 -3.14 -29.61
N ALA A 485 4.00 -3.01 -29.96
CA ALA A 485 4.61 -1.76 -30.35
C ALA A 485 5.15 -1.83 -31.78
N VAL A 486 5.26 -0.68 -32.43
CA VAL A 486 5.91 -0.53 -33.73
C VAL A 486 7.06 0.47 -33.58
N ARG A 487 8.21 0.15 -34.16
CA ARG A 487 9.39 1.02 -34.24
C ARG A 487 9.98 0.99 -35.64
N ALA A 488 10.70 2.05 -36.00
CA ALA A 488 11.52 2.08 -37.21
C ALA A 488 12.97 2.30 -36.80
N LEU A 489 13.86 1.39 -37.18
CA LEU A 489 15.29 1.50 -36.91
C LEU A 489 16.01 1.69 -38.23
N MET A 490 16.98 2.60 -38.27
CA MET A 490 17.80 2.76 -39.46
C MET A 490 18.99 1.81 -39.42
N ASP A 491 19.23 1.14 -40.54
CA ASP A 491 20.35 0.23 -40.76
C ASP A 491 21.15 0.74 -41.97
N CYS A 492 22.41 1.10 -41.73
CA CYS A 492 23.28 1.73 -42.72
C CYS A 492 24.51 0.86 -43.02
N THR A 493 24.87 0.79 -44.28
CA THR A 493 26.06 0.09 -44.78
C THR A 493 26.99 1.07 -45.49
N GLU A 494 28.28 1.00 -45.20
CA GLU A 494 29.28 1.87 -45.84
C GLU A 494 29.69 1.32 -47.20
N ILE A 495 29.64 2.17 -48.23
CA ILE A 495 30.12 1.84 -49.57
C ILE A 495 31.62 2.07 -49.60
N MET A 496 32.37 1.06 -50.05
CA MET A 496 33.83 1.15 -50.15
C MET A 496 34.27 2.28 -51.10
N PRO A 497 35.28 3.09 -50.75
CA PRO A 497 35.76 4.18 -51.60
C PRO A 497 36.19 3.75 -53.01
N SER A 498 36.65 2.50 -53.19
CA SER A 498 37.02 1.93 -54.49
C SER A 498 35.84 1.77 -55.46
N ASN A 499 34.62 1.67 -54.94
CA ASN A 499 33.42 1.50 -55.73
C ASN A 499 32.78 2.84 -56.12
N LEU A 500 33.28 3.96 -55.57
CA LEU A 500 32.77 5.31 -55.81
C LEU A 500 33.49 5.96 -56.98
N ASN A 501 32.71 6.53 -57.91
CA ASN A 501 33.20 7.32 -59.03
C ASN A 501 32.52 8.68 -59.04
N MET A 502 33.31 9.74 -58.82
CA MET A 502 32.84 11.12 -58.75
C MET A 502 33.21 11.90 -60.01
N LYS A 503 32.20 12.47 -60.68
CA LYS A 503 32.39 13.35 -61.84
C LYS A 503 31.96 14.77 -61.48
N PHE A 504 32.85 15.72 -61.74
CA PHE A 504 32.57 17.15 -61.68
C PHE A 504 32.23 17.62 -63.10
N PRO A 505 31.03 18.17 -63.36
CA PRO A 505 30.72 18.79 -64.64
C PRO A 505 31.58 20.06 -64.81
N ASP A 506 32.22 20.19 -65.98
CA ASP A 506 33.00 21.37 -66.33
C ASP A 506 32.07 22.60 -66.54
N ASP A 507 32.31 23.65 -65.74
CA ASP A 507 31.84 25.04 -65.86
C ASP A 507 30.38 25.32 -66.32
N SER A 508 29.54 25.70 -65.36
CA SER A 508 28.50 26.72 -65.59
C SER A 508 28.84 27.96 -64.75
N SER A 509 29.24 29.03 -65.43
CA SER A 509 29.78 30.28 -64.88
C SER A 509 28.78 31.17 -64.09
N GLN A 510 27.65 30.62 -63.62
CA GLN A 510 26.73 31.27 -62.68
C GLN A 510 26.01 30.23 -61.81
N GLY A 511 26.54 29.94 -60.61
CA GLY A 511 25.84 29.18 -59.56
C GLY A 511 26.43 27.82 -59.19
N TRP A 512 25.83 27.21 -58.16
CA TRP A 512 26.13 25.88 -57.62
C TRP A 512 26.40 24.85 -58.72
N SER A 513 27.56 24.18 -58.68
CA SER A 513 27.83 23.01 -59.54
C SER A 513 27.26 21.75 -58.86
N GLN A 514 27.07 20.63 -59.56
CA GLN A 514 26.63 19.37 -58.93
C GLN A 514 27.67 18.28 -59.18
N ALA A 515 28.17 17.61 -58.14
CA ALA A 515 29.00 16.42 -58.30
C ALA A 515 28.10 15.22 -58.55
N LEU A 516 28.34 14.48 -59.63
CA LEU A 516 27.71 13.19 -59.85
C LEU A 516 28.54 12.11 -59.16
N VAL A 517 28.01 11.55 -58.07
CA VAL A 517 28.57 10.38 -57.39
C VAL A 517 27.87 9.15 -57.93
N SER A 518 28.63 8.22 -58.49
CA SER A 518 28.12 6.97 -59.04
C SER A 518 28.80 5.78 -58.37
N TRP A 519 28.06 4.71 -58.09
CA TRP A 519 28.58 3.51 -57.40
C TRP A 519 28.26 2.22 -58.17
N ASN A 520 28.22 2.28 -59.50
CA ASN A 520 27.88 1.18 -60.39
C ASN A 520 28.69 -0.12 -60.16
N ASN A 521 29.85 -0.02 -59.53
CA ASN A 521 30.74 -1.15 -59.26
C ASN A 521 30.38 -1.91 -57.96
N ASP A 522 29.49 -1.37 -57.13
CA ASP A 522 29.08 -1.99 -55.88
C ASP A 522 28.04 -3.12 -56.12
N PRO A 523 28.13 -4.28 -55.42
CA PRO A 523 27.15 -5.36 -55.54
C PRO A 523 25.71 -4.92 -55.24
N MET A 524 25.51 -3.89 -54.40
CA MET A 524 24.21 -3.32 -54.11
C MET A 524 23.64 -2.53 -55.30
N ALA A 525 24.50 -1.84 -56.07
CA ALA A 525 24.11 -1.10 -57.27
C ALA A 525 23.63 -2.01 -58.42
N GLN A 526 24.05 -3.27 -58.43
CA GLN A 526 23.58 -4.25 -59.41
C GLN A 526 22.16 -4.75 -59.09
N ARG A 527 21.73 -4.63 -57.83
CA ARG A 527 20.43 -5.13 -57.34
C ARG A 527 19.39 -4.01 -57.23
N CYS A 528 19.82 -2.75 -57.11
CA CYS A 528 18.98 -1.58 -56.95
C CYS A 528 19.16 -0.60 -58.13
N PRO A 529 18.07 -0.06 -58.73
CA PRO A 529 18.11 0.73 -59.96
C PRO A 529 18.75 2.12 -59.82
N ALA A 530 18.74 2.71 -58.63
CA ALA A 530 19.40 3.99 -58.37
C ALA A 530 20.89 3.76 -58.04
N SER A 531 21.78 4.18 -58.94
CA SER A 531 23.25 4.01 -58.82
C SER A 531 24.04 5.31 -58.99
N ASN A 532 23.33 6.43 -59.21
CA ASN A 532 23.89 7.75 -59.39
C ASN A 532 23.20 8.73 -58.45
N LEU A 533 23.98 9.61 -57.83
CA LEU A 533 23.55 10.65 -56.92
C LEU A 533 24.16 11.99 -57.35
N THR A 534 23.38 13.06 -57.24
CA THR A 534 23.89 14.43 -57.44
C THR A 534 24.05 15.12 -56.09
N ILE A 535 25.26 15.59 -55.80
CA ILE A 535 25.58 16.36 -54.61
C ILE A 535 25.76 17.83 -55.01
N PRO A 536 25.08 18.80 -54.37
CA PRO A 536 25.32 20.21 -54.63
C PRO A 536 26.74 20.61 -54.20
N LEU A 537 27.44 21.34 -55.06
CA LEU A 537 28.79 21.86 -54.84
C LEU A 537 28.73 23.39 -54.71
N PRO A 538 29.12 23.94 -53.55
CA PRO A 538 29.28 25.37 -53.39
C PRO A 538 30.58 25.86 -54.07
N PRO A 539 30.75 27.19 -54.22
CA PRO A 539 31.84 27.77 -55.01
C PRO A 539 33.26 27.51 -54.48
N GLN A 540 33.42 27.24 -53.18
CA GLN A 540 34.73 27.09 -52.50
C GLN A 540 35.50 25.79 -52.91
N PRO A 541 36.85 25.76 -52.90
CA PRO A 541 37.66 24.63 -53.37
C PRO A 541 37.92 23.49 -52.36
N TYR A 542 37.80 23.75 -51.05
CA TYR A 542 38.02 22.77 -49.98
C TYR A 542 36.94 22.93 -48.90
N MET A 543 36.25 21.84 -48.52
CA MET A 543 35.30 21.88 -47.41
C MET A 543 34.94 20.51 -46.84
N SER A 544 34.56 20.47 -45.57
CA SER A 544 33.82 19.33 -45.00
C SER A 544 32.39 19.34 -45.54
N ILE A 545 31.90 18.18 -45.97
CA ILE A 545 30.55 17.98 -46.47
C ILE A 545 29.80 16.99 -45.58
N GLY A 546 28.51 17.24 -45.35
CA GLY A 546 27.54 16.28 -44.83
C GLY A 546 26.21 16.51 -45.54
N ASN A 547 25.82 15.60 -46.41
CA ASN A 547 24.63 15.72 -47.25
C ASN A 547 23.88 14.38 -47.30
N ILE A 548 22.60 14.41 -46.97
CA ILE A 548 21.68 13.29 -47.01
C ILE A 548 20.77 13.42 -48.23
N THR A 549 20.63 12.31 -48.93
CA THR A 549 19.94 12.25 -50.21
C THR A 549 19.00 11.06 -50.24
N TRP A 550 17.77 11.31 -50.64
CA TRP A 550 16.75 10.28 -50.74
C TRP A 550 16.76 9.69 -52.14
N LEU A 551 16.75 8.35 -52.22
CA LEU A 551 16.76 7.68 -53.51
C LEU A 551 15.32 7.59 -54.06
N PRO A 552 15.11 7.80 -55.37
CA PRO A 552 13.81 7.58 -55.98
C PRO A 552 13.47 6.08 -55.92
N TYR A 553 12.21 5.78 -55.57
CA TYR A 553 11.71 4.41 -55.60
C TYR A 553 11.09 4.09 -56.95
N GLU A 554 11.53 2.98 -57.54
CA GLU A 554 10.91 2.44 -58.75
C GLU A 554 9.99 1.26 -58.40
N LYS A 555 8.78 1.27 -58.97
CA LYS A 555 7.78 0.23 -58.74
C LYS A 555 8.32 -1.14 -59.20
N GLY A 556 8.55 -2.06 -58.26
CA GLY A 556 9.12 -3.40 -58.52
C GLY A 556 10.55 -3.60 -58.02
N GLN A 557 11.13 -2.59 -57.37
CA GLN A 557 12.43 -2.66 -56.71
C GLN A 557 12.41 -3.59 -55.48
N PRO A 558 13.49 -4.35 -55.19
CA PRO A 558 13.57 -5.23 -54.00
C PRO A 558 13.45 -4.48 -52.68
N ASP A 559 12.84 -5.11 -51.67
CA ASP A 559 12.66 -4.57 -50.31
C ASP A 559 13.97 -4.38 -49.52
N ASP A 560 15.11 -4.80 -50.05
CA ASP A 560 16.44 -4.68 -49.41
C ASP A 560 17.23 -3.47 -49.91
N CYS A 561 16.62 -2.64 -50.77
CA CYS A 561 17.31 -1.49 -51.33
C CYS A 561 17.40 -0.31 -50.34
N PRO A 562 18.50 0.44 -50.35
CA PRO A 562 18.64 1.63 -49.53
C PRO A 562 17.61 2.68 -49.96
N VAL A 563 17.02 3.33 -48.98
CA VAL A 563 16.06 4.43 -49.18
C VAL A 563 16.73 5.80 -49.06
N LEU A 564 17.84 5.84 -48.32
CA LEU A 564 18.57 7.04 -47.96
C LEU A 564 20.07 6.83 -48.17
N MET A 565 20.76 7.84 -48.68
CA MET A 565 22.20 7.89 -48.76
C MET A 565 22.75 9.10 -48.02
N ALA A 566 23.62 8.86 -47.04
CA ALA A 566 24.34 9.90 -46.32
C ALA A 566 25.76 9.99 -46.84
N THR A 567 26.14 11.16 -47.35
CA THR A 567 27.47 11.46 -47.86
C THR A 567 28.18 12.39 -46.89
N TYR A 568 29.39 12.05 -46.45
CA TYR A 568 30.15 12.87 -45.53
C TYR A 568 31.65 12.80 -45.77
N GLY A 569 32.39 13.79 -45.31
CA GLY A 569 33.85 13.81 -45.34
C GLY A 569 34.42 15.08 -45.96
N LEU A 570 35.66 15.01 -46.44
CA LEU A 570 36.35 16.16 -47.02
C LEU A 570 36.25 16.14 -48.56
N LEU A 571 35.63 17.17 -49.10
CA LEU A 571 35.58 17.39 -50.54
C LEU A 571 36.80 18.19 -50.99
N ASN A 572 37.63 17.59 -51.85
CA ASN A 572 38.75 18.24 -52.52
C ASN A 572 38.54 18.20 -54.05
N LYS A 573 38.39 19.37 -54.68
CA LYS A 573 38.21 19.48 -56.15
C LYS A 573 39.38 18.89 -56.96
N THR A 574 40.58 18.77 -56.36
CA THR A 574 41.79 18.28 -57.04
C THR A 574 42.05 16.78 -56.87
N SER A 575 41.35 16.10 -55.96
CA SER A 575 41.49 14.66 -55.69
C SER A 575 40.13 14.09 -55.25
N PRO A 576 39.29 13.61 -56.20
CA PRO A 576 37.87 13.33 -55.96
C PRO A 576 37.56 12.20 -54.97
N SER A 577 38.46 11.24 -54.79
CA SER A 577 38.14 9.93 -54.18
C SER A 577 38.78 9.68 -52.81
N GLY A 578 39.57 10.63 -52.28
CA GLY A 578 40.44 10.38 -51.12
C GLY A 578 39.84 10.66 -49.73
N GLY A 579 38.66 11.27 -49.63
CA GLY A 579 38.15 11.76 -48.34
C GLY A 579 36.63 11.79 -48.17
N ILE A 580 35.86 11.18 -49.09
CA ILE A 580 34.40 11.14 -49.00
C ILE A 580 33.92 9.72 -48.75
N HIS A 581 33.01 9.59 -47.80
CA HIS A 581 32.34 8.37 -47.38
C HIS A 581 30.86 8.45 -47.74
N VAL A 582 30.30 7.32 -48.16
CA VAL A 582 28.88 7.20 -48.51
C VAL A 582 28.28 6.04 -47.74
N LEU A 583 27.26 6.33 -46.94
CA LEU A 583 26.45 5.34 -46.23
C LEU A 583 25.14 5.15 -46.98
N ALA A 584 24.83 3.91 -47.30
CA ALA A 584 23.55 3.50 -47.85
C ALA A 584 22.70 2.90 -46.75
N CYS A 585 21.56 3.55 -46.47
CA CYS A 585 20.71 3.26 -45.34
C CYS A 585 19.33 2.77 -45.77
N ARG A 586 18.83 1.76 -45.06
CA ARG A 586 17.45 1.27 -45.12
C ARG A 586 16.73 1.56 -43.81
N VAL A 587 15.41 1.72 -43.87
CA VAL A 587 14.57 2.03 -42.71
C VAL A 587 13.51 0.93 -42.56
N PRO A 588 13.88 -0.26 -42.05
CA PRO A 588 12.91 -1.29 -41.70
C PRO A 588 11.95 -0.79 -40.62
N VAL A 589 10.66 -1.03 -40.83
CA VAL A 589 9.61 -0.83 -39.82
C VAL A 589 9.25 -2.19 -39.26
N GLU A 590 9.38 -2.33 -37.95
CA GLU A 590 9.27 -3.58 -37.23
C GLU A 590 8.17 -3.50 -36.17
N GLN A 591 7.46 -4.61 -35.99
CA GLN A 591 6.49 -4.84 -34.93
C GLN A 591 7.12 -5.73 -33.86
N VAL A 592 7.03 -5.32 -32.61
CA VAL A 592 7.62 -6.01 -31.46
C VAL A 592 6.61 -6.07 -30.30
N GLU A 593 6.62 -7.15 -29.53
CA GLU A 593 5.84 -7.22 -28.28
C GLU A 593 6.63 -6.56 -27.15
N VAL A 594 5.94 -5.74 -26.35
CA VAL A 594 6.55 -5.00 -25.25
C VAL A 594 5.76 -5.18 -23.96
N GLU A 595 6.47 -5.31 -22.86
CA GLU A 595 5.91 -5.28 -21.52
C GLU A 595 5.91 -3.83 -21.03
N ALA A 596 4.72 -3.22 -21.01
CA ALA A 596 4.53 -1.82 -20.65
C ALA A 596 3.85 -1.70 -19.29
N THR A 597 4.34 -0.77 -18.48
CA THR A 597 3.79 -0.44 -17.17
C THR A 597 3.21 0.97 -17.18
N PHE A 598 1.91 1.07 -16.88
CA PHE A 598 1.13 2.30 -16.94
C PHE A 598 0.65 2.69 -15.55
N SER A 599 0.66 3.99 -15.24
CA SER A 599 0.02 4.50 -14.03
C SER A 599 -1.47 4.80 -14.31
N LEU A 600 -2.37 4.35 -13.43
CA LEU A 600 -3.81 4.62 -13.56
C LEU A 600 -4.20 5.82 -12.67
N PRO A 601 -5.14 6.69 -13.13
CA PRO A 601 -6.01 6.55 -14.31
C PRO A 601 -5.46 7.19 -15.60
N GLU A 602 -4.32 7.85 -15.55
CA GLU A 602 -3.82 8.70 -16.66
C GLU A 602 -3.16 7.90 -17.80
N TYR A 603 -2.87 6.61 -17.59
CA TYR A 603 -2.11 5.74 -18.50
C TYR A 603 -0.72 6.29 -18.84
N SER A 604 -0.11 7.07 -17.94
CA SER A 604 1.26 7.54 -18.15
C SER A 604 2.23 6.37 -18.07
N ILE A 605 3.18 6.33 -19.00
CA ILE A 605 4.11 5.22 -19.17
C ILE A 605 5.22 5.36 -18.14
N LEU A 606 5.35 4.39 -17.23
CA LEU A 606 6.40 4.38 -16.21
C LEU A 606 7.66 3.66 -16.71
N ASN A 607 7.46 2.52 -17.36
CA ASN A 607 8.54 1.68 -17.89
C ASN A 607 8.02 0.82 -19.04
N VAL A 608 8.85 0.61 -20.06
CA VAL A 608 8.58 -0.24 -21.23
C VAL A 608 9.81 -1.07 -21.53
N ILE A 609 9.62 -2.37 -21.70
CA ILE A 609 10.68 -3.32 -22.06
C ILE A 609 10.25 -4.04 -23.32
N SER A 610 11.06 -3.97 -24.39
CA SER A 610 10.83 -4.69 -25.64
C SER A 610 11.44 -6.08 -25.63
N ASP A 611 10.74 -7.05 -26.22
CA ASP A 611 11.23 -8.42 -26.44
C ASP A 611 11.71 -8.59 -27.88
N ASP A 612 13.00 -8.41 -28.11
CA ASP A 612 13.62 -8.48 -29.44
C ASP A 612 13.49 -9.87 -30.11
N ALA A 613 13.15 -10.94 -29.36
CA ALA A 613 12.90 -12.25 -29.95
C ALA A 613 11.55 -12.33 -30.71
N THR A 614 10.64 -11.39 -30.46
CA THR A 614 9.29 -11.35 -31.06
C THR A 614 9.19 -10.49 -32.31
N VAL A 615 10.30 -9.90 -32.76
CA VAL A 615 10.36 -8.93 -33.86
C VAL A 615 9.85 -9.53 -35.17
N LYS A 616 8.93 -8.82 -35.82
CA LYS A 616 8.38 -9.14 -37.13
C LYS A 616 8.40 -7.92 -38.04
N PRO A 617 8.65 -8.07 -39.35
CA PRO A 617 8.53 -6.94 -40.28
C PRO A 617 7.08 -6.46 -40.35
N PHE A 618 6.86 -5.16 -40.15
CA PHE A 618 5.52 -4.56 -40.13
C PHE A 618 5.05 -4.16 -41.55
N THR A 619 5.96 -3.67 -42.40
CA THR A 619 5.65 -3.28 -43.79
C THR A 619 6.70 -3.79 -44.79
N LYS A 620 6.32 -3.80 -46.08
CA LYS A 620 7.27 -4.00 -47.19
C LYS A 620 7.91 -2.65 -47.54
N LEU A 621 9.24 -2.61 -47.68
CA LEU A 621 10.05 -1.38 -47.74
C LEU A 621 9.66 -0.45 -48.89
N GLY A 622 9.13 -1.00 -49.99
CA GLY A 622 8.69 -0.22 -51.15
C GLY A 622 7.61 0.84 -50.87
N ASN A 623 6.97 0.76 -49.71
CA ASN A 623 5.98 1.71 -49.25
C ASN A 623 6.60 2.88 -48.47
N VAL A 624 7.69 2.66 -47.71
CA VAL A 624 8.34 3.67 -46.85
C VAL A 624 8.98 4.82 -47.67
N HIS A 625 9.32 4.56 -48.94
CA HIS A 625 9.91 5.55 -49.83
C HIS A 625 9.03 6.76 -50.16
N ALA A 626 7.70 6.63 -50.15
CA ALA A 626 6.80 7.77 -50.36
C ALA A 626 6.92 8.82 -49.24
N TYR A 627 7.50 8.44 -48.09
CA TYR A 627 7.58 9.22 -46.86
C TYR A 627 8.95 9.91 -46.68
N ALA A 628 9.91 9.62 -47.56
CA ALA A 628 11.26 10.16 -47.60
C ALA A 628 11.33 11.67 -47.90
N HIS A 629 10.50 12.13 -48.83
CA HIS A 629 10.45 13.55 -49.24
C HIS A 629 10.07 14.47 -48.06
N ASP A 630 9.31 13.96 -47.11
CA ASP A 630 8.83 14.72 -45.95
C ASP A 630 9.87 14.80 -44.84
N PHE A 631 10.83 13.89 -44.80
CA PHE A 631 11.95 13.94 -43.87
C PHE A 631 12.90 15.13 -44.14
N TRP A 632 13.09 15.47 -45.43
CA TRP A 632 13.79 16.69 -45.85
C TRP A 632 13.10 17.95 -45.31
N ALA A 633 11.78 17.91 -45.27
CA ALA A 633 10.94 18.98 -44.78
C ALA A 633 11.04 19.15 -43.23
N LEU A 634 11.44 18.12 -42.48
CA LEU A 634 11.60 18.18 -41.01
C LEU A 634 12.89 18.91 -40.65
N GLY A 635 13.93 18.68 -41.46
CA GLY A 635 15.21 19.38 -41.35
C GLY A 635 15.09 20.89 -41.50
N ASN A 636 14.30 21.35 -42.47
CA ASN A 636 14.15 22.77 -42.78
C ASN A 636 13.58 23.60 -41.61
N SER A 637 12.94 22.95 -40.64
CA SER A 637 11.96 23.57 -39.76
C SER A 637 12.22 23.33 -38.26
N LEU A 638 13.23 22.52 -37.93
CA LEU A 638 13.71 22.25 -36.56
C LEU A 638 14.83 23.21 -36.09
N LEU A 639 15.40 24.01 -36.99
CA LEU A 639 16.55 24.89 -36.70
C LEU A 639 16.11 26.35 -36.57
N ILE A 640 15.62 26.72 -35.39
CA ILE A 640 15.69 28.12 -34.91
C ILE A 640 17.03 28.24 -34.16
N ALA A 641 18.11 28.46 -34.88
CA ALA A 641 19.36 28.91 -34.29
C ALA A 641 19.78 30.18 -35.01
N GLU A 642 19.73 31.30 -34.30
CA GLU A 642 19.98 32.68 -34.78
C GLU A 642 21.38 32.92 -35.37
N ASP A 643 22.26 31.92 -35.48
CA ASP A 643 23.69 32.11 -35.78
C ASP A 643 24.17 31.55 -37.14
N LEU A 644 23.30 31.20 -38.10
CA LEU A 644 23.76 30.81 -39.45
C LEU A 644 23.03 31.55 -40.58
N HIS A 645 23.78 32.39 -41.29
CA HIS A 645 23.34 33.13 -42.48
C HIS A 645 22.92 32.17 -43.62
N SER A 646 21.71 32.35 -44.16
CA SER A 646 21.19 31.60 -45.31
C SER A 646 21.80 32.10 -46.63
N VAL A 647 22.20 31.17 -47.50
CA VAL A 647 22.52 31.48 -48.91
C VAL A 647 21.47 30.80 -49.79
N GLN A 648 20.71 31.62 -50.53
CA GLN A 648 19.60 31.18 -51.38
C GLN A 648 20.14 30.83 -52.78
N GLY A 649 19.91 29.59 -53.24
CA GLY A 649 20.29 29.11 -54.58
C GLY A 649 19.13 28.39 -55.31
N PRO A 650 19.21 28.18 -56.64
CA PRO A 650 18.08 27.74 -57.46
C PRO A 650 17.61 26.29 -57.24
N TYR A 651 18.38 25.48 -56.48
CA TYR A 651 18.11 24.05 -56.27
C TYR A 651 18.17 23.62 -54.79
N GLY A 652 18.00 24.55 -53.85
CA GLY A 652 17.96 24.26 -52.41
C GLY A 652 18.83 25.21 -51.58
N PHE A 653 18.51 25.27 -50.28
CA PHE A 653 19.18 26.12 -49.29
C PHE A 653 20.38 25.37 -48.68
N GLY A 654 21.56 25.97 -48.75
CA GLY A 654 22.76 25.55 -48.02
C GLY A 654 23.26 26.70 -47.17
N PHE A 655 23.72 26.42 -45.95
CA PHE A 655 24.22 27.44 -45.03
C PHE A 655 25.75 27.34 -44.94
N GLU A 656 26.44 28.47 -45.10
CA GLU A 656 27.86 28.58 -44.75
C GLU A 656 27.98 28.70 -43.23
N SER A 657 28.79 27.84 -42.62
CA SER A 657 29.20 28.01 -41.22
C SER A 657 29.95 29.34 -41.06
N THR A 658 29.71 30.03 -39.94
CA THR A 658 30.45 31.24 -39.50
C THR A 658 31.97 31.01 -39.36
N THR A 659 32.42 29.76 -39.36
CA THR A 659 33.85 29.39 -39.29
C THR A 659 34.55 29.23 -40.65
N GLY A 660 33.84 29.31 -41.78
CA GLY A 660 34.41 29.25 -43.14
C GLY A 660 34.97 27.86 -43.52
N ASN A 661 34.30 27.19 -44.48
CA ASN A 661 34.68 25.91 -45.15
C ASN A 661 33.99 24.61 -44.68
N ALA A 662 32.68 24.63 -44.40
CA ALA A 662 31.88 23.39 -44.26
C ALA A 662 30.45 23.55 -44.79
N TYR A 663 29.90 22.49 -45.41
CA TYR A 663 28.53 22.38 -45.91
C TYR A 663 27.85 21.21 -45.21
N PHE A 664 26.84 21.51 -44.41
CA PHE A 664 25.98 20.51 -43.80
C PHE A 664 24.55 20.77 -44.20
N ASP A 665 23.88 19.73 -44.69
CA ASP A 665 22.46 19.78 -44.94
C ASP A 665 21.67 19.92 -43.63
N TYR A 666 20.36 20.12 -43.76
CA TYR A 666 19.50 20.31 -42.60
C TYR A 666 19.46 19.11 -41.66
N THR A 667 19.60 17.89 -42.17
CA THR A 667 19.52 16.68 -41.37
C THR A 667 20.79 16.47 -40.54
N PHE A 668 21.98 16.70 -41.10
CA PHE A 668 23.23 16.72 -40.34
C PHE A 668 23.23 17.82 -39.28
N ARG A 669 22.72 19.01 -39.60
CA ARG A 669 22.56 20.09 -38.62
C ARG A 669 21.59 19.73 -37.50
N MET A 670 20.48 19.06 -37.83
CA MET A 670 19.54 18.55 -36.83
C MET A 670 20.23 17.53 -35.92
N ILE A 671 21.02 16.61 -36.47
CA ILE A 671 21.78 15.64 -35.69
C ILE A 671 22.75 16.32 -34.72
N PHE A 672 23.50 17.34 -35.18
CA PHE A 672 24.40 18.09 -34.30
C PHE A 672 23.65 18.84 -33.19
N ALA A 673 22.45 19.35 -33.49
CA ALA A 673 21.62 20.03 -32.50
C ALA A 673 20.98 19.07 -31.48
N LEU A 674 20.53 17.90 -31.92
CA LEU A 674 19.86 16.90 -31.08
C LEU A 674 20.85 16.06 -30.26
N TYR A 675 22.01 15.76 -30.83
CA TYR A 675 23.01 14.88 -30.22
C TYR A 675 24.42 15.48 -30.25
N PRO A 676 24.63 16.68 -29.65
CA PRO A 676 25.92 17.37 -29.69
C PRO A 676 27.05 16.60 -29.01
N THR A 677 26.72 15.67 -28.10
CA THR A 677 27.68 14.80 -27.41
C THR A 677 28.01 13.52 -28.19
N LEU A 678 27.17 13.14 -29.16
CA LEU A 678 27.34 11.91 -29.97
C LEU A 678 28.11 12.22 -31.25
N LEU A 679 27.80 13.35 -31.90
CA LEU A 679 28.41 13.77 -33.16
C LEU A 679 28.55 15.29 -33.19
N SER A 680 29.77 15.77 -33.40
CA SER A 680 30.07 17.20 -33.60
C SER A 680 30.55 17.47 -35.03
N PRO A 681 30.45 18.71 -35.52
CA PRO A 681 31.05 19.10 -36.81
C PRO A 681 32.56 18.80 -36.90
N ASP A 682 33.26 18.86 -35.77
CA ASP A 682 34.71 18.62 -35.68
C ASP A 682 35.07 17.13 -35.80
N ASP A 683 34.15 16.22 -35.46
CA ASP A 683 34.32 14.76 -35.67
C ASP A 683 34.35 14.38 -37.16
N LEU A 684 33.96 15.31 -38.04
CA LEU A 684 33.93 15.18 -39.50
C LEU A 684 35.09 15.97 -40.17
N ALA A 685 36.04 16.45 -39.36
CA ALA A 685 37.19 17.27 -39.78
C ALA A 685 38.42 16.41 -40.19
N PRO A 686 39.39 16.98 -40.95
CA PRO A 686 40.28 16.22 -41.82
C PRO A 686 41.40 15.40 -41.15
N ASP A 687 41.73 15.61 -39.88
CA ASP A 687 42.92 15.00 -39.24
C ASP A 687 42.61 13.85 -38.25
N LEU A 688 41.34 13.54 -37.95
CA LEU A 688 40.96 12.53 -36.94
C LEU A 688 39.95 11.47 -37.40
N ALA A 689 39.45 11.53 -38.63
CA ALA A 689 38.47 10.57 -39.12
C ALA A 689 39.13 9.21 -39.47
N SER A 690 39.24 8.29 -38.50
CA SER A 690 39.18 6.88 -38.85
C SER A 690 37.77 6.58 -39.37
N ALA A 691 37.66 6.19 -40.64
CA ALA A 691 36.39 5.94 -41.34
C ALA A 691 35.39 5.13 -40.49
N ASP A 692 35.87 4.08 -39.83
CA ASP A 692 35.08 3.12 -39.06
C ASP A 692 34.43 3.71 -37.80
N THR A 693 35.06 4.70 -37.14
CA THR A 693 34.53 5.29 -35.90
C THR A 693 33.48 6.36 -36.17
N SER A 694 33.63 7.12 -37.26
CA SER A 694 32.70 8.18 -37.62
C SER A 694 31.44 7.61 -38.29
N SER A 695 31.56 6.52 -39.07
CA SER A 695 30.40 5.84 -39.67
C SER A 695 29.43 5.28 -38.63
N HIS A 696 29.94 4.67 -37.56
CA HIS A 696 29.11 4.18 -36.45
C HIS A 696 28.39 5.31 -35.72
N LYS A 697 29.09 6.42 -35.40
CA LYS A 697 28.48 7.59 -34.74
C LYS A 697 27.34 8.19 -35.58
N ILE A 698 27.55 8.34 -36.89
CA ILE A 698 26.54 8.88 -37.82
C ILE A 698 25.36 7.92 -37.93
N THR A 699 25.62 6.63 -38.09
CA THR A 699 24.57 5.60 -38.18
C THR A 699 23.73 5.55 -36.91
N GLU A 700 24.38 5.60 -35.74
CA GLU A 700 23.69 5.62 -34.45
C GLU A 700 22.84 6.89 -34.28
N ALA A 701 23.39 8.07 -34.61
CA ALA A 701 22.67 9.33 -34.50
C ALA A 701 21.45 9.38 -35.44
N LEU A 702 21.64 8.92 -36.68
CA LEU A 702 20.61 8.85 -37.69
C LEU A 702 19.53 7.84 -37.31
N SER A 703 19.91 6.67 -36.78
CA SER A 703 18.97 5.65 -36.29
C SER A 703 18.14 6.17 -35.11
N ARG A 704 18.74 6.85 -34.12
CA ARG A 704 18.03 7.45 -32.97
C ARG A 704 17.02 8.51 -33.41
N MET A 705 17.42 9.38 -34.33
CA MET A 705 16.56 10.43 -34.88
C MET A 705 15.39 9.83 -35.67
N THR A 706 15.68 8.89 -36.58
CA THR A 706 14.67 8.20 -37.38
C THR A 706 13.68 7.44 -36.52
N ALA A 707 14.16 6.75 -35.48
CA ALA A 707 13.31 6.01 -34.57
C ALA A 707 12.35 6.92 -33.81
N MET A 708 12.83 8.05 -33.28
CA MET A 708 11.98 9.02 -32.61
C MET A 708 10.93 9.63 -33.55
N ILE A 709 11.34 10.06 -34.73
CA ILE A 709 10.43 10.68 -35.71
C ILE A 709 9.33 9.70 -36.12
N HIS A 710 9.70 8.47 -36.46
CA HIS A 710 8.75 7.47 -36.91
C HIS A 710 7.82 7.04 -35.78
N ALA A 711 8.29 6.90 -34.54
CA ALA A 711 7.43 6.58 -33.40
C ALA A 711 6.32 7.63 -33.21
N GLN A 712 6.66 8.93 -33.30
CA GLN A 712 5.69 10.02 -33.20
C GLN A 712 4.72 10.05 -34.39
N TYR A 713 5.24 9.81 -35.60
CA TYR A 713 4.42 9.75 -36.80
C TYR A 713 3.44 8.58 -36.80
N ILE A 714 3.91 7.39 -36.44
CA ILE A 714 3.08 6.18 -36.30
C ILE A 714 2.00 6.39 -35.24
N ASN A 715 2.33 7.02 -34.10
CA ASN A 715 1.36 7.34 -33.07
C ASN A 715 0.26 8.27 -33.56
N LYS A 716 0.59 9.25 -34.39
CA LYS A 716 -0.37 10.28 -34.83
C LYS A 716 -1.19 9.88 -36.04
N ALA A 717 -0.58 9.20 -37.02
CA ALA A 717 -1.18 8.94 -38.33
C ALA A 717 -1.34 7.45 -38.64
N GLY A 718 -0.56 6.57 -38.02
CA GLY A 718 -0.55 5.12 -38.30
C GLY A 718 -1.62 4.31 -37.57
N ARG A 719 -2.55 4.95 -36.84
CA ARG A 719 -3.57 4.28 -36.03
C ARG A 719 -4.89 4.19 -36.78
N ASP A 720 -5.38 2.97 -36.96
CA ASP A 720 -6.78 2.77 -37.31
C ASP A 720 -7.61 2.72 -36.02
N VAL A 721 -8.67 3.54 -35.96
CA VAL A 721 -9.69 3.41 -34.92
C VAL A 721 -10.30 2.03 -35.11
N ALA A 722 -10.31 1.21 -34.05
CA ALA A 722 -11.00 -0.06 -34.09
C ALA A 722 -12.49 0.22 -34.30
N ASN A 723 -12.96 0.16 -35.55
CA ASN A 723 -14.37 0.22 -35.87
C ASN A 723 -15.08 -0.87 -35.04
N ASN A 724 -16.28 -0.58 -34.55
CA ASN A 724 -17.13 -1.46 -33.73
C ASN A 724 -17.39 -2.87 -34.33
N ASN A 725 -16.84 -3.20 -35.50
CA ASN A 725 -16.91 -4.51 -36.15
C ASN A 725 -15.70 -5.41 -35.83
N LEU A 726 -14.70 -4.92 -35.09
CA LEU A 726 -13.63 -5.74 -34.49
C LEU A 726 -13.94 -6.13 -33.03
N SER A 727 -15.18 -5.93 -32.59
CA SER A 727 -15.68 -6.24 -31.25
C SER A 727 -15.68 -7.73 -30.89
N GLU A 728 -15.31 -8.66 -31.78
CA GLU A 728 -15.45 -10.10 -31.50
C GLU A 728 -14.30 -11.00 -32.00
N THR A 729 -13.20 -10.46 -32.54
CA THR A 729 -12.08 -11.32 -33.02
C THR A 729 -10.70 -10.96 -32.49
N GLY A 730 -10.53 -9.83 -31.80
CA GLY A 730 -9.33 -9.58 -31.00
C GLY A 730 -9.47 -10.28 -29.66
N HIS A 731 -8.63 -11.28 -29.38
CA HIS A 731 -8.59 -11.92 -28.06
C HIS A 731 -8.50 -10.86 -26.95
N PRO A 732 -9.28 -10.97 -25.85
CA PRO A 732 -9.17 -10.05 -24.73
C PRO A 732 -7.73 -10.10 -24.21
N LEU A 733 -7.08 -8.94 -24.19
CA LEU A 733 -5.71 -8.84 -23.73
C LEU A 733 -5.73 -8.85 -22.20
N SER A 734 -5.01 -9.77 -21.57
CA SER A 734 -4.92 -9.79 -20.11
C SER A 734 -3.81 -8.85 -19.63
N GLY A 735 -4.16 -7.97 -18.70
CA GLY A 735 -3.21 -7.14 -17.96
C GLY A 735 -3.22 -7.50 -16.47
N THR A 736 -2.16 -7.13 -15.76
CA THR A 736 -2.06 -7.29 -14.31
C THR A 736 -1.99 -5.93 -13.64
N ILE A 737 -2.87 -5.66 -12.69
CA ILE A 737 -2.84 -4.46 -11.88
C ILE A 737 -2.13 -4.79 -10.57
N HIS A 738 -1.08 -4.04 -10.28
CA HIS A 738 -0.42 -4.02 -8.99
C HIS A 738 -1.06 -2.93 -8.14
N GLN A 739 -1.91 -3.34 -7.19
CA GLN A 739 -2.56 -2.44 -6.25
C GLN A 739 -2.11 -2.74 -4.83
N ARG A 740 -2.09 -1.72 -3.97
CA ARG A 740 -1.86 -1.90 -2.53
C ARG A 740 -3.17 -2.32 -1.87
N GLU A 741 -3.24 -3.57 -1.45
CA GLU A 741 -4.32 -4.11 -0.63
C GLU A 741 -3.85 -4.19 0.82
N PHE A 742 -4.70 -3.84 1.78
CA PHE A 742 -4.39 -4.09 3.19
C PHE A 742 -4.77 -5.53 3.53
N ARG A 743 -3.85 -6.29 4.12
CA ARG A 743 -4.12 -7.65 4.62
C ARG A 743 -3.84 -7.72 6.11
N VAL A 744 -4.66 -8.48 6.82
CA VAL A 744 -4.46 -8.72 8.24
C VAL A 744 -3.33 -9.75 8.40
N GLN A 745 -2.23 -9.32 9.03
CA GLN A 745 -1.09 -10.16 9.33
C GLN A 745 -0.93 -10.31 10.84
N GLN A 746 -0.48 -11.50 11.27
CA GLN A 746 -0.12 -11.74 12.66
C GLN A 746 1.23 -11.07 12.97
N ASP A 747 1.26 -10.20 13.99
CA ASP A 747 2.52 -9.62 14.45
C ASP A 747 3.39 -10.70 15.12
N ALA A 748 4.60 -10.87 14.60
CA ALA A 748 5.52 -11.90 15.06
C ALA A 748 5.92 -11.68 16.52
N GLN A 749 6.17 -10.43 16.93
CA GLN A 749 6.61 -10.11 18.29
C GLN A 749 5.51 -10.43 19.31
N SER A 750 4.30 -9.94 19.08
CA SER A 750 3.13 -10.20 19.92
C SER A 750 2.79 -11.69 19.97
N GLY A 751 2.92 -12.39 18.85
CA GLY A 751 2.74 -13.84 18.77
C GLY A 751 3.70 -14.63 19.68
N TYR A 752 5.00 -14.34 19.62
CA TYR A 752 6.00 -15.01 20.47
C TYR A 752 5.82 -14.69 21.95
N ILE A 753 5.57 -13.42 22.30
CA ILE A 753 5.34 -13.02 23.70
C ILE A 753 4.13 -13.77 24.27
N LEU A 754 3.04 -13.87 23.51
CA LEU A 754 1.83 -14.57 23.94
C LEU A 754 2.07 -16.07 24.14
N GLN A 755 2.82 -16.72 23.24
CA GLN A 755 3.19 -18.13 23.41
C GLN A 755 4.02 -18.37 24.67
N VAL A 756 5.04 -17.53 24.93
CA VAL A 756 5.88 -17.64 26.13
C VAL A 756 5.05 -17.47 27.40
N LEU A 757 4.15 -16.49 27.44
CA LEU A 757 3.25 -16.27 28.58
C LEU A 757 2.33 -17.47 28.81
N LEU A 758 1.70 -17.99 27.76
CA LEU A 758 0.80 -19.16 27.85
C LEU A 758 1.53 -20.41 28.33
N ILE A 759 2.72 -20.70 27.81
CA ILE A 759 3.55 -21.84 28.22
C ILE A 759 3.96 -21.70 29.70
N THR A 760 4.38 -20.50 30.11
CA THR A 760 4.77 -20.23 31.51
C THR A 760 3.60 -20.44 32.47
N ILE A 761 2.40 -19.96 32.10
CA ILE A 761 1.18 -20.15 32.89
C ILE A 761 0.76 -21.62 32.93
N ALA A 762 0.82 -22.33 31.80
CA ALA A 762 0.53 -23.76 31.75
C ALA A 762 1.48 -24.53 32.67
N LEU A 763 2.78 -24.21 32.65
CA LEU A 763 3.78 -24.78 33.55
C LEU A 763 3.43 -24.47 35.02
N CYS A 764 3.08 -23.23 35.36
CA CYS A 764 2.64 -22.88 36.72
C CYS A 764 1.44 -23.70 37.20
N ILE A 765 0.44 -23.92 36.34
CA ILE A 765 -0.74 -24.73 36.67
C ILE A 765 -0.35 -26.20 36.84
N THR A 766 0.53 -26.75 35.98
CA THR A 766 1.04 -28.13 36.13
C THR A 766 1.83 -28.34 37.42
N VAL A 767 2.65 -27.37 37.83
CA VAL A 767 3.37 -27.44 39.12
C VAL A 767 2.38 -27.35 40.28
N SER A 768 1.32 -26.53 40.17
CA SER A 768 0.26 -26.46 41.21
C SER A 768 -0.49 -27.79 41.35
N LEU A 769 -0.71 -28.49 40.23
CA LEU A 769 -1.34 -29.81 40.17
C LEU A 769 -0.54 -30.85 40.95
N ILE A 770 0.79 -30.83 40.80
CA ILE A 770 1.72 -31.77 41.44
C ILE A 770 1.93 -31.40 42.91
N SER A 771 1.99 -30.11 43.23
CA SER A 771 2.38 -29.64 44.56
C SER A 771 1.28 -29.79 45.63
N MET A 772 -0.02 -29.76 45.26
CA MET A 772 -1.10 -29.79 46.24
C MET A 772 -2.26 -30.69 45.79
N SER A 773 -2.43 -31.81 46.50
CA SER A 773 -3.57 -32.71 46.31
C SER A 773 -4.80 -32.15 47.03
N THR A 774 -5.85 -31.84 46.27
CA THR A 774 -7.13 -31.36 46.82
C THR A 774 -8.16 -32.46 47.05
N LYS A 775 -7.76 -33.72 46.85
CA LYS A 775 -8.65 -34.87 47.04
C LYS A 775 -9.00 -34.99 48.51
N GLU A 776 -10.29 -35.19 48.76
CA GLU A 776 -10.83 -35.53 50.07
C GLU A 776 -10.59 -34.48 51.17
N LEU A 777 -10.30 -33.21 50.90
CA LEU A 777 -9.87 -32.27 51.95
C LEU A 777 -10.97 -31.86 52.95
N LEU A 778 -12.13 -31.41 52.45
CA LEU A 778 -13.19 -30.81 53.25
C LEU A 778 -14.54 -31.44 52.89
N PRO A 779 -15.43 -31.71 53.87
CA PRO A 779 -16.75 -32.26 53.59
C PRO A 779 -17.73 -31.21 53.04
N PHE A 780 -17.48 -29.91 53.27
CA PHE A 780 -18.33 -28.80 52.80
C PHE A 780 -17.51 -27.60 52.36
N ASN A 781 -18.17 -26.70 51.62
CA ASN A 781 -17.62 -25.42 51.18
C ASN A 781 -17.30 -24.50 52.38
N PRO A 782 -16.03 -24.16 52.66
CA PRO A 782 -15.63 -23.36 53.82
C PRO A 782 -15.98 -21.87 53.72
N CYS A 783 -16.49 -21.40 52.57
CA CYS A 783 -16.87 -19.99 52.38
C CYS A 783 -18.10 -19.57 53.20
N SER A 784 -18.86 -20.52 53.77
CA SER A 784 -19.96 -20.20 54.68
C SER A 784 -19.48 -20.19 56.14
N ILE A 785 -19.81 -19.12 56.86
CA ILE A 785 -19.47 -18.96 58.29
C ILE A 785 -19.94 -20.17 59.12
N ALA A 786 -21.13 -20.69 58.85
CA ALA A 786 -21.67 -21.85 59.55
C ALA A 786 -20.84 -23.12 59.33
N THR A 787 -20.37 -23.35 58.10
CA THR A 787 -19.56 -24.52 57.77
C THR A 787 -18.17 -24.43 58.38
N SER A 788 -17.50 -23.27 58.32
CA SER A 788 -16.20 -23.07 58.96
C SER A 788 -16.30 -23.10 60.49
N ALA A 789 -17.40 -22.59 61.07
CA ALA A 789 -17.70 -22.71 62.50
C ALA A 789 -18.01 -24.15 62.94
N SER A 790 -18.70 -24.94 62.13
CA SER A 790 -19.00 -26.35 62.43
C SER A 790 -17.74 -27.21 62.54
N LEU A 791 -16.69 -26.88 61.78
CA LEU A 791 -15.37 -27.53 61.88
C LEU A 791 -14.70 -27.27 63.23
N LEU A 792 -15.11 -26.23 63.96
CA LEU A 792 -14.54 -25.83 65.25
C LEU A 792 -15.45 -26.19 66.43
N ALA A 793 -16.77 -26.21 66.23
CA ALA A 793 -17.78 -26.45 67.26
C ALA A 793 -17.58 -27.79 67.98
N GLY A 794 -17.44 -27.77 69.31
CA GLY A 794 -17.20 -28.98 70.12
C GLY A 794 -15.74 -29.43 70.22
N SER A 795 -14.78 -28.64 69.71
CA SER A 795 -13.34 -28.94 69.85
C SER A 795 -12.79 -28.65 71.24
N GLN A 796 -11.73 -29.37 71.63
CA GLN A 796 -10.94 -29.02 72.81
C GLN A 796 -10.21 -27.69 72.60
N MET A 797 -9.83 -27.39 71.35
CA MET A 797 -9.27 -26.10 70.97
C MET A 797 -10.13 -24.92 71.41
N LEU A 798 -11.45 -24.92 71.14
CA LEU A 798 -12.34 -23.83 71.54
C LEU A 798 -12.40 -23.63 73.06
N ARG A 799 -12.32 -24.70 73.85
CA ARG A 799 -12.34 -24.64 75.32
C ARG A 799 -11.04 -24.05 75.90
N GLY A 800 -9.93 -24.19 75.19
CA GLY A 800 -8.62 -23.68 75.59
C GLY A 800 -8.33 -22.22 75.23
N VAL A 801 -9.26 -21.55 74.53
CA VAL A 801 -9.11 -20.14 74.14
C VAL A 801 -9.28 -19.24 75.39
N PRO A 802 -8.32 -18.34 75.69
CA PRO A 802 -8.42 -17.45 76.83
C PRO A 802 -9.54 -16.41 76.62
N SER A 803 -10.25 -16.06 77.71
CA SER A 803 -11.31 -15.04 77.65
C SER A 803 -10.75 -13.66 77.31
N GLY A 804 -11.37 -12.94 76.36
CA GLY A 804 -10.90 -11.64 75.86
C GLY A 804 -9.98 -11.75 74.63
N ALA A 805 -9.69 -12.97 74.14
CA ALA A 805 -8.95 -13.18 72.91
C ALA A 805 -9.64 -12.55 71.68
N GLU A 806 -10.96 -12.41 71.73
CA GLU A 806 -11.79 -11.84 70.67
C GLU A 806 -11.56 -10.33 70.42
N PHE A 807 -10.91 -9.62 71.36
CA PHE A 807 -10.59 -8.18 71.27
C PHE A 807 -9.10 -7.89 71.04
N LEU A 808 -8.24 -8.92 71.03
CA LEU A 808 -6.83 -8.75 70.67
C LEU A 808 -6.75 -8.34 69.20
N LYS A 809 -5.96 -7.30 68.87
CA LYS A 809 -5.95 -6.67 67.53
C LYS A 809 -5.01 -7.35 66.54
N LYS A 810 -3.90 -7.96 66.96
CA LYS A 810 -2.94 -8.61 66.04
C LYS A 810 -2.95 -10.14 66.17
N ASP A 811 -2.77 -10.84 65.06
CA ASP A 811 -2.66 -12.31 65.02
C ASP A 811 -1.43 -12.81 65.80
N SER A 812 -0.35 -12.01 65.84
CA SER A 812 0.85 -12.30 66.62
C SER A 812 0.57 -12.42 68.12
N ASP A 813 -0.36 -11.60 68.61
CA ASP A 813 -0.61 -11.44 70.03
C ASP A 813 -1.48 -12.60 70.53
N ILE A 814 -2.47 -13.03 69.73
CA ILE A 814 -3.30 -14.21 70.04
C ILE A 814 -2.50 -15.50 69.91
N ALA A 815 -1.67 -15.63 68.88
CA ALA A 815 -0.83 -16.80 68.67
C ALA A 815 0.18 -17.03 69.82
N GLY A 816 0.48 -16.00 70.61
CA GLY A 816 1.38 -16.05 71.75
C GLY A 816 0.74 -16.43 73.09
N VAL A 817 -0.58 -16.62 73.16
CA VAL A 817 -1.32 -16.77 74.43
C VAL A 817 -2.08 -18.10 74.50
N GLY A 818 -2.09 -18.69 75.70
CA GLY A 818 -2.93 -19.86 76.04
C GLY A 818 -2.60 -21.09 75.18
N ILE A 819 -3.66 -21.80 74.76
CA ILE A 819 -3.55 -23.05 73.99
C ILE A 819 -2.86 -22.87 72.64
N PHE A 820 -2.90 -21.67 72.05
CA PHE A 820 -2.31 -21.38 70.73
C PHE A 820 -0.77 -21.36 70.74
N ARG A 821 -0.13 -21.13 71.90
CA ARG A 821 1.34 -21.13 72.03
C ARG A 821 1.93 -22.52 72.22
N SER A 822 1.27 -23.35 73.02
CA SER A 822 1.82 -24.64 73.49
C SER A 822 1.37 -25.84 72.67
N SER A 823 0.29 -25.74 71.91
CA SER A 823 -0.35 -26.88 71.25
C SER A 823 -0.09 -26.93 69.74
N HIS A 824 -0.15 -28.14 69.19
CA HIS A 824 -0.19 -28.38 67.76
C HIS A 824 -1.64 -28.68 67.35
N PHE A 825 -2.00 -28.26 66.15
CA PHE A 825 -3.36 -28.37 65.65
C PHE A 825 -3.36 -29.19 64.36
N SER A 826 -4.37 -30.04 64.22
CA SER A 826 -4.56 -30.86 63.03
C SER A 826 -6.05 -30.98 62.70
N MET A 827 -6.34 -31.39 61.47
CA MET A 827 -7.69 -31.54 60.94
C MET A 827 -7.94 -33.01 60.57
N GLY A 828 -9.04 -33.57 61.05
CA GLY A 828 -9.34 -34.99 60.86
C GLY A 828 -10.64 -35.42 61.53
N TRP A 829 -10.80 -36.72 61.70
CA TRP A 829 -11.91 -37.33 62.43
C TRP A 829 -11.55 -37.44 63.91
N TRP A 830 -12.31 -36.74 64.75
CA TRP A 830 -12.19 -36.72 66.20
C TRP A 830 -13.37 -37.42 66.85
N ARG A 831 -13.20 -37.89 68.09
CA ARG A 831 -14.29 -38.38 68.92
C ARG A 831 -14.61 -37.34 70.00
N ASP A 832 -15.86 -36.89 70.05
CA ASP A 832 -16.33 -36.00 71.11
C ASP A 832 -16.43 -36.76 72.46
N ASN A 833 -16.61 -36.05 73.57
CA ASN A 833 -16.76 -36.58 74.94
C ASN A 833 -17.89 -37.63 75.08
N ARG A 834 -18.80 -37.71 74.11
CA ARG A 834 -19.89 -38.71 74.00
C ARG A 834 -19.59 -39.84 73.00
N ALA A 835 -18.32 -40.03 72.62
CA ALA A 835 -17.81 -41.00 71.65
C ALA A 835 -18.40 -40.88 70.23
N ARG A 836 -18.92 -39.70 69.84
CA ARG A 836 -19.47 -39.47 68.49
C ARG A 836 -18.37 -39.03 67.52
N PRO A 837 -18.32 -39.56 66.29
CA PRO A 837 -17.34 -39.13 65.28
C PRO A 837 -17.69 -37.71 64.80
N ARG A 838 -16.69 -36.85 64.75
CA ARG A 838 -16.79 -35.46 64.30
C ARG A 838 -15.61 -35.13 63.41
N PHE A 839 -15.87 -34.65 62.20
CA PHE A 839 -14.82 -34.13 61.33
C PHE A 839 -14.57 -32.64 61.65
N GLY A 840 -13.34 -32.27 61.95
CA GLY A 840 -13.04 -30.89 62.36
C GLY A 840 -11.57 -30.65 62.70
N ILE A 841 -11.30 -29.45 63.21
CA ILE A 841 -9.97 -29.03 63.66
C ILE A 841 -9.92 -29.16 65.18
N ASP A 842 -8.90 -29.84 65.69
CA ASP A 842 -8.68 -29.98 67.13
C ASP A 842 -7.18 -30.05 67.49
N VAL A 843 -6.91 -30.10 68.79
CA VAL A 843 -5.56 -30.27 69.34
C VAL A 843 -5.06 -31.67 69.02
N GLY A 844 -4.05 -31.78 68.15
CA GLY A 844 -3.48 -33.05 67.74
C GLY A 844 -2.17 -33.36 68.46
N THR A 845 -2.02 -34.60 68.95
CA THR A 845 -0.71 -35.12 69.36
C THR A 845 -0.04 -35.85 68.19
N CYS A 846 1.29 -35.89 68.13
CA CYS A 846 2.02 -36.54 67.01
C CYS A 846 1.66 -38.02 66.79
N SER A 847 0.97 -38.68 67.72
CA SER A 847 0.54 -40.08 67.63
C SER A 847 -0.81 -40.30 66.93
N ASP A 848 -1.62 -39.27 66.73
CA ASP A 848 -3.04 -39.42 66.32
C ASP A 848 -3.26 -39.42 64.79
N LEU A 849 -2.20 -39.36 63.99
CA LEU A 849 -2.23 -39.19 62.52
C LEU A 849 -1.95 -40.47 61.71
N LYS A 850 -2.26 -41.66 62.25
CA LYS A 850 -2.18 -42.93 61.49
C LYS A 850 -3.53 -43.40 60.97
#